data_AF-A0A4V2YLA8-F1
#
_entry.id   AF-A0A4V2YLA8-F1
#
_cell.length_a   1.000
_cell.length_b   1.000
_cell.length_c   1.000
_cell.angle_alpha   90.00
_cell.angle_beta   90.00
_cell.angle_gamma   90.00
#
_symmetry.space_group_name_H-M   'P 1'
#
loop_
_entity.id
_entity.type
_entity.pdbx_description
1 polymer ?
#
loop_
_entity_poly.entity_id
_entity_poly.type
_entity_poly.pdbx_seq_one_letter_code
_entity_poly.pdbx_strand_id
1 'polypeptide(L)'
;MNTYYRESSAAPTSVTARSLAPDLARGCMLLLIAVAHAPAFAADWNAGPAALVAAAKFLKSLLADNQARDMFVFLFGYGLGQLAHRQLARGGDWISTRKLLRRRAWWLIVIGFANTVLLVPIDVIAVYGLTLLLLAPLVRARDAVLWRTALVTLVPATLLMAWQSVTAQAGPVTMAAYMEPTYAAHLVANIPSWPVEAALSTIMVVPGMLVGVWAARRRILDEPERHGRLLAWVTVAGIGLSVAGRLPAALLAAGAWTPPSAGVAWAVAIAHDLTGWAGAVGLAAAIGLAATKARGGRLTAALAALGQRSLTFYLFQAVVWVVLFYPFTLGLSDDVSFAATFAVAAGVWLLSILLAELMRLAGHRGPAEVLLRRLSYGRPELSRRRIDRGPARQDSVEKALPRGGSGGEWRTHAQGETMTIGADLVEPPGTGNRCGLGMEQFHHPRPVCLGDRRRPCPTPQRRRLMAGLTGRVLELGAGDGVKLACYPPAVDEVVLVDPDPFLRAAAKAVAADVPVAVRVLDGDLARLPVPDASCDAVVCSLTLCHAPDARATLAEVRRVLRPGGELRFYEHQRSGIPPVALAQSLLTPLWARVFGGCRLARDVVAELGRTGFAVESVDRFAFRHVGHVLGVARPA
;
A
#
# COMPACT_ATOMS: atom_id res chain seq x y z
N MET A 1 -1.57 -46.48 30.60
CA MET A 1 -0.45 -45.57 30.87
C MET A 1 0.01 -45.02 29.52
N ASN A 2 -0.16 -43.70 29.29
CA ASN A 2 0.60 -42.78 28.40
C ASN A 2 1.52 -43.38 27.31
N THR A 3 1.62 -42.91 26.06
CA THR A 3 1.45 -41.54 25.53
C THR A 3 1.76 -41.49 24.01
N TYR A 4 1.42 -40.36 23.39
CA TYR A 4 1.91 -39.76 22.13
C TYR A 4 1.08 -39.94 20.85
N TYR A 5 0.06 -39.09 20.77
CA TYR A 5 -0.44 -38.49 19.53
C TYR A 5 0.69 -37.74 18.79
N ARG A 6 0.75 -37.92 17.47
CA ARG A 6 1.50 -37.08 16.52
C ARG A 6 1.00 -35.64 16.60
N GLU A 7 1.78 -34.75 17.20
CA GLU A 7 1.68 -33.32 16.93
C GLU A 7 2.23 -33.04 15.52
N SER A 8 1.32 -32.69 14.62
CA SER A 8 1.65 -32.02 13.37
C SER A 8 2.32 -30.70 13.71
N SER A 9 3.63 -30.58 13.47
CA SER A 9 4.41 -29.37 13.59
C SER A 9 3.79 -28.26 12.72
N ALA A 10 2.99 -27.41 13.36
CA ALA A 10 2.51 -26.18 12.76
C ALA A 10 3.71 -25.32 12.38
N ALA A 11 3.92 -25.14 11.07
CA ALA A 11 4.88 -24.18 10.56
C ALA A 11 4.66 -22.80 11.21
N PRO A 12 5.71 -22.09 11.64
CA PRO A 12 5.56 -20.76 12.20
C PRO A 12 4.92 -19.85 11.15
N THR A 13 3.72 -19.39 11.44
CA THR A 13 2.91 -18.55 10.56
C THR A 13 3.69 -17.27 10.24
N SER A 14 4.06 -17.11 8.98
CA SER A 14 4.75 -15.94 8.49
C SER A 14 3.95 -14.68 8.83
N VAL A 15 4.61 -13.69 9.45
CA VAL A 15 4.10 -12.34 9.78
C VAL A 15 3.65 -11.54 8.52
N THR A 16 3.66 -12.16 7.35
CA THR A 16 3.30 -11.63 6.03
C THR A 16 1.96 -12.15 5.47
N ALA A 17 1.27 -13.08 6.14
CA ALA A 17 -0.06 -13.51 5.68
C ALA A 17 -1.08 -12.36 5.87
N ARG A 18 -1.60 -11.83 4.77
CA ARG A 18 -2.66 -10.81 4.77
C ARG A 18 -3.93 -11.44 5.33
N SER A 19 -4.58 -10.81 6.32
CA SER A 19 -5.78 -11.40 6.94
C SER A 19 -6.96 -11.44 5.96
N LEU A 20 -7.58 -12.62 5.86
CA LEU A 20 -8.70 -12.89 4.98
C LEU A 20 -9.99 -12.20 5.42
N ALA A 21 -10.27 -12.14 6.73
CA ALA A 21 -11.55 -11.65 7.23
C ALA A 21 -11.80 -10.16 6.92
N PRO A 22 -10.84 -9.22 7.13
CA PRO A 22 -11.03 -7.82 6.76
C PRO A 22 -11.19 -7.62 5.25
N ASP A 23 -10.48 -8.42 4.43
CA ASP A 23 -10.59 -8.35 2.98
C ASP A 23 -11.98 -8.84 2.53
N LEU A 24 -12.48 -9.97 3.06
CA LEU A 24 -13.85 -10.43 2.78
C LEU A 24 -14.91 -9.43 3.23
N ALA A 25 -14.76 -8.88 4.43
CA ALA A 25 -15.70 -7.92 4.99
C ALA A 25 -15.81 -6.68 4.09
N ARG A 26 -14.69 -6.17 3.58
CA ARG A 26 -14.68 -5.06 2.62
C ARG A 26 -15.29 -5.42 1.25
N GLY A 27 -15.09 -6.65 0.78
CA GLY A 27 -15.69 -7.13 -0.47
C GLY A 27 -17.22 -7.19 -0.39
N CYS A 28 -17.76 -7.78 0.68
CA CYS A 28 -19.21 -7.87 0.92
C CYS A 28 -19.84 -6.50 1.19
N MET A 29 -19.15 -5.64 1.94
CA MET A 29 -19.58 -4.28 2.23
C MET A 29 -19.90 -3.44 0.98
N LEU A 30 -19.14 -3.61 -0.11
CA LEU A 30 -19.37 -2.86 -1.35
C LEU A 30 -20.73 -3.17 -1.99
N LEU A 31 -21.31 -4.34 -1.73
CA LEU A 31 -22.70 -4.64 -2.12
C LEU A 31 -23.67 -3.78 -1.31
N LEU A 32 -23.48 -3.73 0.01
CA LEU A 32 -24.36 -2.95 0.89
C LEU A 32 -24.29 -1.46 0.59
N ILE A 33 -23.11 -0.95 0.21
CA ILE A 33 -22.94 0.42 -0.26
C ILE A 33 -23.70 0.65 -1.57
N ALA A 34 -23.58 -0.26 -2.53
CA ALA A 34 -24.32 -0.17 -3.79
C ALA A 34 -25.84 -0.20 -3.56
N VAL A 35 -26.32 -1.09 -2.68
CA VAL A 35 -27.74 -1.20 -2.31
C VAL A 35 -28.24 0.04 -1.57
N ALA A 36 -27.40 0.69 -0.76
CA ALA A 36 -27.75 1.93 -0.09
C ALA A 36 -27.82 3.13 -1.05
N HIS A 37 -26.93 3.20 -2.05
CA HIS A 37 -26.82 4.37 -2.94
C HIS A 37 -27.67 4.27 -4.22
N ALA A 38 -27.74 3.11 -4.87
CA ALA A 38 -28.44 2.98 -6.15
C ALA A 38 -29.90 3.49 -6.11
N PRO A 39 -30.70 3.21 -5.07
CA PRO A 39 -32.07 3.72 -4.98
C PRO A 39 -32.16 5.24 -4.84
N ALA A 40 -31.12 5.91 -4.34
CA ALA A 40 -31.12 7.37 -4.21
C ALA A 40 -31.15 8.09 -5.56
N PHE A 41 -30.77 7.40 -6.65
CA PHE A 41 -30.74 7.94 -8.01
C PHE A 41 -32.03 7.74 -8.80
N ALA A 42 -32.99 6.95 -8.31
CA ALA A 42 -34.32 6.87 -8.92
C ALA A 42 -35.09 8.16 -8.64
N ALA A 43 -35.73 8.72 -9.68
CA ALA A 43 -36.50 9.96 -9.58
C ALA A 43 -37.75 9.79 -8.70
N ASP A 44 -38.48 8.69 -8.88
CA ASP A 44 -39.67 8.34 -8.08
C ASP A 44 -39.45 7.04 -7.28
N TRP A 45 -39.45 7.18 -5.96
CA TRP A 45 -39.33 6.05 -5.02
C TRP A 45 -40.59 5.20 -4.92
N ASN A 46 -41.69 5.62 -5.55
CA ASN A 46 -42.96 4.90 -5.60
C ASN A 46 -43.20 4.21 -6.95
N ALA A 47 -42.32 4.41 -7.93
CA ALA A 47 -42.45 3.80 -9.25
C ALA A 47 -42.40 2.27 -9.17
N GLY A 48 -43.37 1.60 -9.82
CA GLY A 48 -43.49 0.14 -9.91
C GLY A 48 -44.61 -0.45 -9.03
N PRO A 49 -44.71 -1.78 -8.95
CA PRO A 49 -45.75 -2.45 -8.17
C PRO A 49 -45.64 -2.12 -6.67
N ALA A 50 -46.72 -1.60 -6.07
CA ALA A 50 -46.72 -1.09 -4.70
C ALA A 50 -46.19 -2.09 -3.66
N ALA A 51 -46.58 -3.36 -3.75
CA ALA A 51 -46.10 -4.42 -2.85
C ALA A 51 -44.59 -4.66 -2.97
N LEU A 52 -44.05 -4.61 -4.20
CA LEU A 52 -42.62 -4.77 -4.45
C LEU A 52 -41.83 -3.57 -3.94
N VAL A 53 -42.35 -2.36 -4.15
CA VAL A 53 -41.75 -1.12 -3.63
C VAL A 53 -41.74 -1.11 -2.10
N ALA A 54 -42.85 -1.45 -1.46
CA ALA A 54 -42.94 -1.53 0.01
C ALA A 54 -41.95 -2.57 0.58
N ALA A 55 -41.87 -3.75 -0.04
CA ALA A 55 -40.90 -4.78 0.34
C ALA A 55 -39.45 -4.31 0.16
N ALA A 56 -39.15 -3.60 -0.93
CA ALA A 56 -37.82 -3.04 -1.18
C ALA A 56 -37.44 -1.96 -0.16
N LYS A 57 -38.35 -1.04 0.17
CA LYS A 57 -38.14 0.00 1.20
C LYS A 57 -37.94 -0.62 2.59
N PHE A 58 -38.75 -1.62 2.94
CA PHE A 58 -38.60 -2.39 4.17
C PHE A 58 -37.21 -3.04 4.26
N LEU A 59 -36.81 -3.78 3.20
CA LEU A 59 -35.55 -4.51 3.17
C LEU A 59 -34.34 -3.57 3.22
N LYS A 60 -34.38 -2.46 2.48
CA LYS A 60 -33.33 -1.43 2.49
C LYS A 60 -33.17 -0.82 3.89
N SER A 61 -34.27 -0.39 4.49
CA SER A 61 -34.27 0.21 5.83
C SER A 61 -33.79 -0.78 6.88
N LEU A 62 -34.18 -2.06 6.79
CA LEU A 62 -33.81 -3.08 7.76
C LEU A 62 -32.35 -3.58 7.63
N LEU A 63 -31.81 -3.69 6.41
CA LEU A 63 -30.53 -4.36 6.16
C LEU A 63 -29.40 -3.46 5.65
N ALA A 64 -29.69 -2.38 4.94
CA ALA A 64 -28.67 -1.59 4.24
C ALA A 64 -28.42 -0.24 4.89
N ASP A 65 -29.48 0.49 5.24
CA ASP A 65 -29.40 1.86 5.73
C ASP A 65 -28.56 1.97 7.01
N ASN A 66 -27.60 2.89 6.99
CA ASN A 66 -26.64 3.21 8.05
C ASN A 66 -25.67 2.08 8.48
N GLN A 67 -26.08 0.80 8.40
CA GLN A 67 -25.20 -0.35 8.65
C GLN A 67 -24.05 -0.48 7.64
N ALA A 68 -24.28 -0.20 6.35
CA ALA A 68 -23.25 -0.27 5.32
C ALA A 68 -22.12 0.75 5.59
N ARG A 69 -22.51 1.98 5.91
CA ARG A 69 -21.63 3.10 6.25
C ARG A 69 -20.82 2.77 7.50
N ASP A 70 -21.50 2.34 8.56
CA ASP A 70 -20.88 2.07 9.86
C ASP A 70 -19.91 0.89 9.80
N MET A 71 -20.22 -0.13 8.98
CA MET A 71 -19.29 -1.25 8.77
C MET A 71 -18.05 -0.79 8.01
N PHE A 72 -18.20 0.08 7.01
CA PHE A 72 -17.04 0.69 6.33
C PHE A 72 -16.18 1.48 7.31
N VAL A 73 -16.79 2.35 8.09
CA VAL A 73 -16.12 3.19 9.09
C VAL A 73 -15.31 2.34 10.06
N PHE A 74 -15.91 1.27 10.58
CA PHE A 74 -15.26 0.30 11.44
C PHE A 74 -14.07 -0.39 10.73
N LEU A 75 -14.24 -0.90 9.51
CA LEU A 75 -13.18 -1.59 8.76
C LEU A 75 -12.06 -0.65 8.28
N PHE A 76 -12.37 0.62 8.06
CA PHE A 76 -11.39 1.66 7.77
C PHE A 76 -10.55 1.94 9.01
N GLY A 77 -11.18 2.17 10.16
CA GLY A 77 -10.50 2.28 11.46
C GLY A 77 -9.63 1.06 11.76
N TYR A 78 -10.15 -0.15 11.47
CA TYR A 78 -9.41 -1.40 11.59
C TYR A 78 -8.15 -1.40 10.72
N GLY A 79 -8.28 -1.00 9.44
CA GLY A 79 -7.16 -0.89 8.51
C GLY A 79 -6.08 0.11 8.95
N LEU A 80 -6.46 1.19 9.63
CA LEU A 80 -5.53 2.17 10.20
C LEU A 80 -4.77 1.61 11.40
N GLY A 81 -5.46 0.89 12.30
CA GLY A 81 -4.84 0.18 13.40
C GLY A 81 -3.82 -0.85 12.90
N GLN A 82 -4.18 -1.63 11.87
CA GLN A 82 -3.25 -2.55 11.21
C GLN A 82 -2.04 -1.84 10.59
N LEU A 83 -2.26 -0.70 9.91
CA LEU A 83 -1.19 0.07 9.30
C LEU A 83 -0.20 0.58 10.36
N ALA A 84 -0.70 1.15 11.45
CA ALA A 84 0.12 1.63 12.56
C ALA A 84 0.89 0.49 13.22
N HIS A 85 0.23 -0.64 13.48
CA HIS A 85 0.86 -1.82 14.05
C HIS A 85 1.99 -2.36 13.16
N ARG A 86 1.76 -2.48 11.85
CA ARG A 86 2.78 -2.94 10.90
C ARG A 86 3.98 -2.00 10.78
N GLN A 87 3.78 -0.68 10.91
CA GLN A 87 4.90 0.27 10.88
C GLN A 87 5.77 0.17 12.13
N LEU A 88 5.14 0.11 13.31
CA LEU A 88 5.84 -0.04 14.58
C LEU A 88 6.57 -1.40 14.66
N ALA A 89 5.94 -2.49 14.21
CA ALA A 89 6.54 -3.82 14.18
C ALA A 89 7.77 -3.93 13.24
N ARG A 90 7.89 -3.01 12.27
CA ARG A 90 9.06 -2.92 11.36
C ARG A 90 10.17 -2.01 11.89
N GLY A 91 10.10 -1.61 13.16
CA GLY A 91 11.06 -0.69 13.78
C GLY A 91 10.85 0.78 13.42
N GLY A 92 9.71 1.14 12.82
CA GLY A 92 9.36 2.54 12.55
C GLY A 92 9.05 3.29 13.84
N ASP A 93 9.43 4.57 13.91
CA ASP A 93 9.11 5.42 15.04
C ASP A 93 7.66 5.97 14.96
N TRP A 94 7.13 6.43 16.10
CA TRP A 94 5.79 6.97 16.15
C TRP A 94 5.66 8.28 15.34
N ILE A 95 6.73 9.07 15.26
CA ILE A 95 6.71 10.33 14.53
C ILE A 95 6.55 10.08 13.03
N SER A 96 7.33 9.16 12.43
CA SER A 96 7.14 8.78 11.01
C SER A 96 5.78 8.14 10.76
N THR A 97 5.29 7.30 11.68
CA THR A 97 3.97 6.68 11.58
C THR A 97 2.86 7.73 11.58
N ARG A 98 2.91 8.70 12.50
CA ARG A 98 1.95 9.81 12.56
C ARG A 98 2.04 10.70 11.33
N LYS A 99 3.25 11.00 10.82
CA LYS A 99 3.43 11.74 9.56
C LYS A 99 2.80 11.00 8.38
N LEU A 100 3.00 9.68 8.27
CA LEU A 100 2.40 8.84 7.24
C LEU A 100 0.86 8.85 7.34
N LEU A 101 0.30 8.70 8.53
CA LEU A 101 -1.15 8.76 8.76
C LEU A 101 -1.73 10.11 8.35
N ARG A 102 -1.11 11.23 8.74
CA ARG A 102 -1.53 12.59 8.35
C ARG A 102 -1.42 12.81 6.85
N ARG A 103 -0.35 12.33 6.22
CA ARG A 103 -0.17 12.46 4.77
C ARG A 103 -1.20 11.64 4.00
N ARG A 104 -1.48 10.42 4.46
CA ARG A 104 -2.56 9.59 3.93
C ARG A 104 -3.93 10.24 4.11
N ALA A 105 -4.20 10.83 5.27
CA ALA A 105 -5.41 11.60 5.53
C ALA A 105 -5.59 12.74 4.52
N TRP A 106 -4.56 13.56 4.31
CA TRP A 106 -4.60 14.65 3.34
C TRP A 106 -4.93 14.18 1.93
N TRP A 107 -4.32 13.08 1.47
CA TRP A 107 -4.62 12.57 0.14
C TRP A 107 -6.00 11.93 0.02
N LEU A 108 -6.55 11.39 1.11
CA LEU A 108 -7.95 10.96 1.13
C LEU A 108 -8.90 12.15 1.05
N ILE A 109 -8.60 13.27 1.71
CA ILE A 109 -9.37 14.52 1.58
C ILE A 109 -9.36 15.01 0.13
N VAL A 110 -8.20 15.03 -0.51
CA VAL A 110 -8.07 15.46 -1.91
C VAL A 110 -8.81 14.52 -2.87
N ILE A 111 -8.66 13.20 -2.70
CA ILE A 111 -9.35 12.21 -3.55
C ILE A 111 -10.86 12.30 -3.33
N GLY A 112 -11.31 12.47 -2.10
CA GLY A 112 -12.72 12.60 -1.78
C GLY A 112 -13.34 13.88 -2.31
N PHE A 113 -12.65 15.02 -2.17
CA PHE A 113 -13.06 16.29 -2.81
C PHE A 113 -13.18 16.13 -4.34
N ALA A 114 -12.19 15.49 -4.97
CA ALA A 114 -12.26 15.18 -6.39
C ALA A 114 -13.43 14.24 -6.73
N ASN A 115 -13.75 13.26 -5.88
CA ASN A 115 -14.91 12.40 -6.06
C ASN A 115 -16.24 13.18 -5.95
N THR A 116 -16.38 14.07 -4.98
CA THR A 116 -17.56 14.95 -4.84
C THR A 116 -17.75 15.84 -6.04
N VAL A 117 -16.68 16.50 -6.49
CA VAL A 117 -16.75 17.49 -7.56
C VAL A 117 -16.89 16.84 -8.93
N LEU A 118 -16.13 15.77 -9.20
CA LEU A 118 -16.05 15.18 -10.54
C LEU A 118 -17.06 14.06 -10.77
N LEU A 119 -17.55 13.40 -9.71
CA LEU A 119 -18.37 12.19 -9.82
C LEU A 119 -19.71 12.34 -9.09
N VAL A 120 -19.73 12.07 -7.78
CA VAL A 120 -20.97 11.94 -7.01
C VAL A 120 -20.78 12.62 -5.66
N PRO A 121 -21.70 13.51 -5.22
CA PRO A 121 -21.65 14.17 -3.91
C PRO A 121 -22.08 13.23 -2.77
N ILE A 122 -21.68 11.96 -2.84
CA ILE A 122 -21.85 10.97 -1.77
C ILE A 122 -20.46 10.51 -1.38
N ASP A 123 -19.68 11.41 -0.77
CA ASP A 123 -18.27 11.16 -0.49
C ASP A 123 -18.03 10.73 0.95
N VAL A 124 -17.60 9.48 1.10
CA VAL A 124 -17.12 8.99 2.39
C VAL A 124 -15.59 9.04 2.49
N ILE A 125 -14.86 9.20 1.38
CA ILE A 125 -13.40 9.22 1.34
C ILE A 125 -12.85 10.47 2.03
N ALA A 126 -13.32 11.68 1.70
CA ALA A 126 -12.79 12.89 2.34
C ALA A 126 -13.14 12.92 3.82
N VAL A 127 -14.35 12.49 4.18
CA VAL A 127 -14.80 12.35 5.55
C VAL A 127 -13.83 11.47 6.34
N TYR A 128 -13.44 10.30 5.81
CA TYR A 128 -12.45 9.44 6.47
C TYR A 128 -11.06 10.06 6.55
N GLY A 129 -10.67 10.83 5.53
CA GLY A 129 -9.44 11.62 5.56
C GLY A 129 -9.45 12.64 6.70
N LEU A 130 -10.53 13.42 6.84
CA LEU A 130 -10.73 14.39 7.92
C LEU A 130 -10.73 13.71 9.29
N THR A 131 -11.52 12.65 9.45
CA THR A 131 -11.58 11.88 10.70
C THR A 131 -10.21 11.30 11.05
N LEU A 132 -9.48 10.73 10.10
CA LEU A 132 -8.11 10.26 10.35
C LEU A 132 -7.17 11.41 10.74
N LEU A 133 -7.30 12.59 10.12
CA LEU A 133 -6.47 13.74 10.47
C LEU A 133 -6.67 14.15 11.94
N LEU A 134 -7.93 14.16 12.39
CA LEU A 134 -8.33 14.45 13.77
C LEU A 134 -7.89 13.34 14.74
N LEU A 135 -8.09 12.08 14.38
CA LEU A 135 -7.87 10.92 15.25
C LEU A 135 -6.44 10.35 15.17
N ALA A 136 -5.58 10.83 14.27
CA ALA A 136 -4.20 10.33 14.13
C ALA A 136 -3.41 10.26 15.45
N PRO A 137 -3.52 11.23 16.39
CA PRO A 137 -2.87 11.14 17.69
C PRO A 137 -3.46 10.02 18.58
N LEU A 138 -4.78 9.77 18.46
CA LEU A 138 -5.50 8.80 19.27
C LEU A 138 -5.23 7.35 18.86
N VAL A 139 -4.65 7.11 17.68
CA VAL A 139 -4.28 5.75 17.22
C VAL A 139 -3.32 5.02 18.18
N ARG A 140 -2.59 5.72 19.06
CA ARG A 140 -1.80 5.13 20.18
C ARG A 140 -2.33 5.42 21.59
N ALA A 141 -3.47 6.12 21.72
CA ALA A 141 -4.04 6.41 23.03
C ALA A 141 -4.46 5.12 23.76
N ARG A 142 -4.54 5.15 25.09
CA ARG A 142 -4.96 3.99 25.90
C ARG A 142 -6.37 3.53 25.49
N ASP A 143 -6.68 2.25 25.66
CA ASP A 143 -8.00 1.68 25.34
C ASP A 143 -9.13 2.46 26.02
N ALA A 144 -8.93 2.89 27.28
CA ALA A 144 -9.90 3.71 28.00
C ALA A 144 -10.17 5.07 27.33
N VAL A 145 -9.16 5.68 26.69
CA VAL A 145 -9.33 6.95 25.96
C VAL A 145 -10.12 6.70 24.68
N LEU A 146 -9.80 5.63 23.94
CA LEU A 146 -10.58 5.26 22.74
C LEU A 146 -12.05 5.06 23.06
N TRP A 147 -12.36 4.29 24.12
CA TRP A 147 -13.74 4.03 24.53
C TRP A 147 -14.46 5.27 25.05
N ARG A 148 -13.81 6.10 25.88
CA ARG A 148 -14.39 7.37 26.34
C ARG A 148 -14.69 8.30 25.18
N THR A 149 -13.76 8.49 24.25
CA THR A 149 -13.97 9.33 23.07
C THR A 149 -15.05 8.76 22.17
N ALA A 150 -15.06 7.44 21.93
CA ALA A 150 -16.11 6.79 21.14
C ALA A 150 -17.50 6.97 21.79
N LEU A 151 -17.63 6.81 23.11
CA LEU A 151 -18.88 6.98 23.84
C LEU A 151 -19.37 8.44 23.82
N VAL A 152 -18.46 9.39 24.06
CA VAL A 152 -18.80 10.83 24.04
C VAL A 152 -19.23 11.28 22.64
N THR A 153 -18.60 10.76 21.59
CA THR A 153 -18.94 11.12 20.21
C THR A 153 -20.12 10.34 19.64
N LEU A 154 -20.53 9.23 20.27
CA LEU A 154 -21.67 8.42 19.84
C LEU A 154 -22.99 9.18 19.92
N VAL A 155 -23.19 9.97 20.99
CA VAL A 155 -24.42 10.75 21.18
C VAL A 155 -24.64 11.78 20.06
N PRO A 156 -23.71 12.74 19.81
CA PRO A 156 -23.90 13.70 18.73
C PRO A 156 -23.92 13.05 17.34
N ALA A 157 -23.16 11.96 17.12
CA ALA A 157 -23.24 11.20 15.88
C ALA A 157 -24.65 10.62 15.64
N THR A 158 -25.23 9.98 16.67
CA THR A 158 -26.56 9.37 16.62
C THR A 158 -27.65 10.43 16.46
N LEU A 159 -27.57 11.55 17.19
CA LEU A 159 -28.57 12.62 17.08
C LEU A 159 -28.54 13.29 15.71
N LEU A 160 -27.36 13.48 15.12
CA LEU A 160 -27.22 14.06 13.79
C LEU A 160 -27.75 13.11 12.70
N MET A 161 -27.49 11.80 12.82
CA MET A 161 -28.09 10.78 11.97
C MET A 161 -29.61 10.76 12.11
N ALA A 162 -30.12 10.77 13.35
CA ALA A 162 -31.55 10.75 13.63
C ALA A 162 -32.25 11.99 13.05
N TRP A 163 -31.60 13.15 13.12
CA TRP A 163 -32.09 14.37 12.48
C TRP A 163 -32.20 14.22 10.95
N GLN A 164 -31.19 13.64 10.29
CA GLN A 164 -31.24 13.33 8.85
C GLN A 164 -32.37 12.32 8.53
N SER A 165 -32.54 11.30 9.37
CA SER A 165 -33.59 10.29 9.21
C SER A 165 -35.00 10.86 9.38
N VAL A 166 -35.22 11.74 10.36
CA VAL A 166 -36.52 12.39 10.59
C VAL A 166 -36.84 13.40 9.48
N THR A 167 -35.85 14.19 9.05
CA THR A 167 -36.05 15.13 7.94
C THR A 167 -36.37 14.41 6.62
N ALA A 168 -35.72 13.28 6.33
CA ALA A 168 -36.01 12.46 5.17
C ALA A 168 -37.44 11.88 5.16
N GLN A 169 -38.08 11.71 6.32
CA GLN A 169 -39.47 11.22 6.41
C GLN A 169 -40.51 12.29 6.01
N ALA A 170 -40.18 13.58 6.11
CA ALA A 170 -41.08 14.67 5.73
C ALA A 170 -41.22 14.83 4.21
N GLY A 171 -40.35 14.17 3.43
CA GLY A 171 -40.34 14.14 1.98
C GLY A 171 -38.98 13.62 1.52
N PRO A 172 -38.87 12.43 0.90
CA PRO A 172 -37.59 11.88 0.53
C PRO A 172 -36.97 12.74 -0.57
N VAL A 173 -35.95 13.51 -0.22
CA VAL A 173 -35.19 14.24 -1.22
C VAL A 173 -34.27 13.24 -1.91
N THR A 174 -34.58 12.91 -3.16
CA THR A 174 -33.78 11.99 -3.97
C THR A 174 -32.53 12.70 -4.47
N MET A 175 -31.46 11.95 -4.74
CA MET A 175 -30.26 12.52 -5.38
C MET A 175 -30.58 13.04 -6.78
N ALA A 176 -31.57 12.43 -7.45
CA ALA A 176 -32.07 12.89 -8.75
C ALA A 176 -32.51 14.36 -8.72
N ALA A 177 -33.08 14.84 -7.59
CA ALA A 177 -33.50 16.23 -7.44
C ALA A 177 -32.34 17.25 -7.45
N TYR A 178 -31.12 16.80 -7.19
CA TYR A 178 -29.91 17.63 -7.15
C TYR A 178 -28.98 17.39 -8.36
N MET A 179 -29.40 16.56 -9.32
CA MET A 179 -28.61 16.32 -10.52
C MET A 179 -28.70 17.49 -11.50
N GLU A 180 -27.55 18.07 -11.78
CA GLU A 180 -27.46 19.14 -12.77
C GLU A 180 -27.60 18.62 -14.21
N PRO A 181 -28.27 19.36 -15.11
CA PRO A 181 -28.45 18.96 -16.51
C PRO A 181 -27.16 18.83 -17.32
N THR A 182 -26.09 19.52 -16.91
CA THR A 182 -24.80 19.52 -17.62
C THR A 182 -23.65 19.18 -16.68
N TYR A 183 -22.59 18.58 -17.22
CA TYR A 183 -21.41 18.24 -16.42
C TYR A 183 -20.75 19.50 -15.84
N ALA A 184 -20.70 20.61 -16.59
CA ALA A 184 -20.13 21.86 -16.10
C ALA A 184 -20.90 22.42 -14.89
N ALA A 185 -22.23 22.40 -14.93
CA ALA A 185 -23.05 22.81 -13.79
C ALA A 185 -22.84 21.88 -12.58
N HIS A 186 -22.76 20.56 -12.81
CA HIS A 186 -22.45 19.58 -11.77
C HIS A 186 -21.12 19.88 -11.05
N LEU A 187 -20.05 20.22 -11.80
CA LEU A 187 -18.76 20.56 -11.22
C LEU A 187 -18.83 21.74 -10.24
N VAL A 188 -19.72 22.70 -10.50
CA VAL A 188 -19.85 23.93 -9.70
C VAL A 188 -20.82 23.74 -8.54
N ALA A 189 -21.95 23.06 -8.76
CA ALA A 189 -23.03 22.91 -7.78
C ALA A 189 -22.58 22.18 -6.50
N ASN A 190 -21.64 21.24 -6.61
CA ASN A 190 -21.18 20.41 -5.49
C ASN A 190 -20.11 21.07 -4.60
N ILE A 191 -19.51 22.19 -5.02
CA ILE A 191 -18.40 22.82 -4.28
C ILE A 191 -18.88 23.53 -3.00
N PRO A 192 -19.95 24.36 -3.00
CA PRO A 192 -20.30 25.18 -1.84
C PRO A 192 -20.77 24.38 -0.62
N SER A 193 -21.50 23.28 -0.81
CA SER A 193 -22.03 22.48 0.31
C SER A 193 -20.98 21.53 0.91
N TRP A 194 -19.96 21.16 0.13
CA TRP A 194 -18.96 20.16 0.53
C TRP A 194 -18.29 20.41 1.89
N PRO A 195 -17.82 21.62 2.25
CA PRO A 195 -17.17 21.84 3.54
C PRO A 195 -18.08 21.54 4.73
N VAL A 196 -19.35 21.92 4.63
CA VAL A 196 -20.35 21.74 5.70
C VAL A 196 -20.73 20.26 5.81
N GLU A 197 -21.03 19.62 4.68
CA GLU A 197 -21.38 18.20 4.63
C GLU A 197 -20.24 17.32 5.13
N ALA A 198 -18.99 17.63 4.75
CA ALA A 198 -17.82 16.90 5.19
C ALA A 198 -17.56 17.06 6.70
N ALA A 199 -17.77 18.26 7.24
CA ALA A 199 -17.63 18.53 8.68
C ALA A 199 -18.69 17.78 9.51
N LEU A 200 -19.97 17.86 9.10
CA LEU A 200 -21.07 17.15 9.74
C LEU A 200 -20.87 15.63 9.66
N SER A 201 -20.52 15.12 8.49
CA SER A 201 -20.26 13.68 8.30
C SER A 201 -19.07 13.18 9.12
N THR A 202 -18.08 14.04 9.39
CA THR A 202 -16.92 13.70 10.24
C THR A 202 -17.36 13.36 11.66
N ILE A 203 -18.33 14.08 12.22
CA ILE A 203 -18.88 13.80 13.56
C ILE A 203 -19.49 12.40 13.59
N MET A 204 -20.24 12.04 12.55
CA MET A 204 -20.95 10.76 12.45
C MET A 204 -20.00 9.56 12.46
N VAL A 205 -18.81 9.66 11.85
CA VAL A 205 -17.94 8.48 11.65
C VAL A 205 -16.89 8.25 12.74
N VAL A 206 -16.68 9.22 13.65
CA VAL A 206 -15.65 9.09 14.72
C VAL A 206 -15.85 7.85 15.60
N PRO A 207 -17.06 7.53 16.12
CA PRO A 207 -17.25 6.42 17.05
C PRO A 207 -16.81 5.08 16.47
N GLY A 208 -17.32 4.71 15.29
CA GLY A 208 -16.96 3.43 14.68
C GLY A 208 -15.50 3.34 14.26
N MET A 209 -14.88 4.46 13.84
CA MET A 209 -13.47 4.45 13.46
C MET A 209 -12.59 4.14 14.67
N LEU A 210 -12.91 4.68 15.85
CA LEU A 210 -12.21 4.41 17.11
C LEU A 210 -12.38 2.94 17.55
N VAL A 211 -13.60 2.41 17.47
CA VAL A 211 -13.88 0.99 17.76
C VAL A 211 -13.12 0.08 16.79
N GLY A 212 -13.04 0.45 15.52
CA GLY A 212 -12.23 -0.26 14.52
C GLY A 212 -10.74 -0.27 14.86
N VAL A 213 -10.16 0.88 15.24
CA VAL A 213 -8.76 0.99 15.69
C VAL A 213 -8.51 0.11 16.91
N TRP A 214 -9.41 0.13 17.90
CA TRP A 214 -9.33 -0.73 19.08
C TRP A 214 -9.35 -2.22 18.70
N ALA A 215 -10.28 -2.64 17.84
CA ALA A 215 -10.41 -4.03 17.40
C ALA A 215 -9.17 -4.52 16.63
N ALA A 216 -8.53 -3.64 15.85
CA ALA A 216 -7.29 -3.94 15.14
C ALA A 216 -6.09 -4.16 16.07
N ARG A 217 -5.99 -3.38 17.16
CA ARG A 217 -4.92 -3.58 18.15
C ARG A 217 -4.97 -4.95 18.80
N ARG A 218 -6.18 -5.50 18.95
CA ARG A 218 -6.43 -6.84 19.49
C ARG A 218 -6.44 -7.93 18.42
N ARG A 219 -6.21 -7.57 17.16
CA ARG A 219 -6.12 -8.51 16.03
C ARG A 219 -7.37 -9.40 15.91
N ILE A 220 -8.55 -8.86 16.26
CA ILE A 220 -9.82 -9.63 16.34
C ILE A 220 -10.19 -10.26 15.00
N LEU A 221 -10.13 -9.50 13.90
CA LEU A 221 -10.35 -10.00 12.54
C LEU A 221 -9.06 -10.52 11.88
N ASP A 222 -7.89 -10.27 12.45
CA ASP A 222 -6.62 -10.81 11.94
C ASP A 222 -6.40 -12.27 12.37
N GLU A 223 -6.95 -12.63 13.53
CA GLU A 223 -6.88 -13.96 14.13
C GLU A 223 -8.29 -14.39 14.56
N PRO A 224 -9.24 -14.55 13.61
CA PRO A 224 -10.64 -14.85 13.94
C PRO A 224 -10.78 -16.20 14.65
N GLU A 225 -9.86 -17.15 14.44
CA GLU A 225 -9.86 -18.45 15.11
C GLU A 225 -9.68 -18.31 16.63
N ARG A 226 -8.86 -17.35 17.08
CA ARG A 226 -8.64 -17.08 18.50
C ARG A 226 -9.84 -16.38 19.16
N HIS A 227 -10.68 -15.75 18.36
CA HIS A 227 -11.79 -14.92 18.83
C HIS A 227 -13.17 -15.52 18.52
N GLY A 228 -13.26 -16.80 18.13
CA GLY A 228 -14.50 -17.41 17.64
C GLY A 228 -15.71 -17.23 18.55
N ARG A 229 -15.57 -17.41 19.86
CA ARG A 229 -16.67 -17.18 20.83
C ARG A 229 -17.13 -15.72 20.88
N LEU A 230 -16.17 -14.79 20.91
CA LEU A 230 -16.46 -13.35 20.90
C LEU A 230 -17.17 -12.97 19.60
N LEU A 231 -16.65 -13.41 18.46
CA LEU A 231 -17.24 -13.11 17.16
C LEU A 231 -18.66 -13.69 17.05
N ALA A 232 -18.90 -14.90 17.53
CA ALA A 232 -20.23 -15.52 17.53
C ALA A 232 -21.22 -14.73 18.39
N TRP A 233 -20.81 -14.35 19.60
CA TRP A 233 -21.65 -13.56 20.48
C TRP A 233 -21.94 -12.17 19.90
N VAL A 234 -20.92 -11.46 19.41
CA VAL A 234 -21.05 -10.14 18.77
C VAL A 234 -21.92 -10.22 17.51
N THR A 235 -21.84 -11.31 16.75
CA THR A 235 -22.71 -11.54 15.59
C THR A 235 -24.17 -11.64 16.02
N VAL A 236 -24.49 -12.54 16.95
CA VAL A 236 -25.88 -12.76 17.39
C VAL A 236 -26.45 -11.53 18.08
N ALA A 237 -25.71 -10.96 19.04
CA ALA A 237 -26.16 -9.79 19.78
C ALA A 237 -26.25 -8.54 18.89
N GLY A 238 -25.24 -8.29 18.04
CA GLY A 238 -25.19 -7.11 17.17
C GLY A 238 -26.26 -7.14 16.08
N ILE A 239 -26.43 -8.28 15.40
CA ILE A 239 -27.48 -8.44 14.38
C ILE A 239 -28.86 -8.43 15.03
N GLY A 240 -29.06 -9.15 16.13
CA GLY A 240 -30.34 -9.19 16.85
C GLY A 240 -30.77 -7.81 17.33
N LEU A 241 -29.85 -7.06 17.95
CA LEU A 241 -30.11 -5.69 18.39
C LEU A 241 -30.41 -4.75 17.21
N SER A 242 -29.69 -4.89 16.10
CA SER A 242 -29.91 -4.09 14.88
C SER A 242 -31.28 -4.36 14.26
N VAL A 243 -31.67 -5.62 14.12
CA VAL A 243 -32.99 -6.00 13.59
C VAL A 243 -34.09 -5.46 14.50
N ALA A 244 -33.96 -5.62 15.81
CA ALA A 244 -34.96 -5.14 16.76
C ALA A 244 -35.10 -3.60 16.74
N GLY A 245 -33.99 -2.86 16.77
CA GLY A 245 -34.01 -1.40 16.80
C GLY A 245 -34.41 -0.75 15.47
N ARG A 246 -34.18 -1.42 14.34
CA ARG A 246 -34.48 -0.89 13.00
C ARG A 246 -35.85 -1.31 12.46
N LEU A 247 -36.47 -2.33 13.04
CA LEU A 247 -37.78 -2.83 12.60
C LEU A 247 -38.85 -1.73 12.54
N PRO A 248 -39.02 -0.83 13.54
CA PRO A 248 -40.02 0.23 13.46
C PRO A 248 -39.78 1.20 12.30
N ALA A 249 -38.52 1.57 12.04
CA ALA A 249 -38.16 2.42 10.91
C ALA A 249 -38.37 1.71 9.56
N ALA A 250 -38.17 0.40 9.50
CA ALA A 250 -38.44 -0.40 8.30
C ALA A 250 -39.94 -0.49 8.01
N LEU A 251 -40.77 -0.68 9.04
CA LEU A 251 -42.24 -0.65 8.92
C LEU A 251 -42.73 0.74 8.47
N LEU A 252 -42.13 1.80 9.01
CA LEU A 252 -42.40 3.17 8.59
C LEU A 252 -42.05 3.39 7.11
N ALA A 253 -40.86 2.99 6.68
CA ALA A 253 -40.41 3.12 5.30
C ALA A 253 -41.30 2.34 4.31
N ALA A 254 -41.86 1.21 4.75
CA ALA A 254 -42.79 0.40 3.96
C ALA A 254 -44.22 0.98 3.89
N GLY A 255 -44.53 2.02 4.69
CA GLY A 255 -45.88 2.55 4.85
C GLY A 255 -46.81 1.65 5.67
N ALA A 256 -46.27 0.64 6.35
CA ALA A 256 -47.04 -0.32 7.16
C ALA A 256 -47.43 0.24 8.54
N TRP A 257 -46.76 1.31 8.98
CA TRP A 257 -47.00 1.95 10.27
C TRP A 257 -46.61 3.43 10.22
N THR A 258 -47.29 4.29 10.98
CA THR A 258 -46.99 5.72 11.10
C THR A 258 -46.80 6.10 12.57
N PRO A 259 -45.82 6.96 12.92
CA PRO A 259 -45.61 7.37 14.30
C PRO A 259 -46.77 8.24 14.80
N PRO A 260 -47.30 8.00 16.02
CA PRO A 260 -48.41 8.77 16.57
C PRO A 260 -48.02 10.17 17.03
N SER A 261 -46.72 10.47 17.15
CA SER A 261 -46.21 11.79 17.54
C SER A 261 -44.78 12.01 17.04
N ALA A 262 -44.35 13.27 17.00
CA ALA A 262 -42.97 13.63 16.66
C ALA A 262 -41.95 12.97 17.61
N GLY A 263 -42.27 12.86 18.90
CA GLY A 263 -41.41 12.19 19.88
C GLY A 263 -41.17 10.72 19.55
N VAL A 264 -42.20 10.01 19.05
CA VAL A 264 -42.05 8.63 18.60
C VAL A 264 -41.24 8.54 17.31
N ALA A 265 -41.44 9.47 16.35
CA ALA A 265 -40.63 9.51 15.13
C ALA A 265 -39.13 9.67 15.44
N TRP A 266 -38.78 10.56 16.38
CA TRP A 266 -37.42 10.73 16.87
C TRP A 266 -36.89 9.50 17.59
N ALA A 267 -37.69 8.87 18.46
CA ALA A 267 -37.29 7.65 19.15
C ALA A 267 -36.98 6.51 18.18
N VAL A 268 -37.80 6.36 17.12
CA VAL A 268 -37.59 5.37 16.04
C VAL A 268 -36.32 5.68 15.26
N ALA A 269 -36.07 6.94 14.89
CA ALA A 269 -34.85 7.35 14.20
C ALA A 269 -33.59 7.08 15.05
N ILE A 270 -33.59 7.50 16.32
CA ILE A 270 -32.49 7.26 17.26
C ILE A 270 -32.24 5.75 17.44
N ALA A 271 -33.29 4.95 17.62
CA ALA A 271 -33.17 3.50 17.76
C ALA A 271 -32.59 2.87 16.49
N HIS A 272 -33.08 3.26 15.32
CA HIS A 272 -32.58 2.78 14.03
C HIS A 272 -31.08 3.09 13.86
N ASP A 273 -30.68 4.34 14.11
CA ASP A 273 -29.30 4.79 13.91
C ASP A 273 -28.33 4.22 14.94
N LEU A 274 -28.71 4.23 16.23
CA LEU A 274 -27.87 3.69 17.30
C LEU A 274 -27.63 2.18 17.15
N THR A 275 -28.68 1.43 16.81
CA THR A 275 -28.57 -0.03 16.62
C THR A 275 -27.98 -0.42 15.26
N GLY A 276 -27.93 0.50 14.29
CA GLY A 276 -27.18 0.38 13.04
C GLY A 276 -25.69 0.11 13.28
N TRP A 277 -25.07 0.82 14.23
CA TRP A 277 -23.69 0.58 14.66
C TRP A 277 -23.46 -0.85 15.16
N ALA A 278 -24.39 -1.37 15.96
CA ALA A 278 -24.31 -2.73 16.49
C ALA A 278 -24.40 -3.77 15.36
N GLY A 279 -25.29 -3.53 14.39
CA GLY A 279 -25.44 -4.37 13.20
C GLY A 279 -24.20 -4.35 12.30
N ALA A 280 -23.53 -3.22 12.18
CA ALA A 280 -22.29 -3.09 11.41
C ALA A 280 -21.15 -3.90 12.02
N VAL A 281 -20.93 -3.79 13.34
CA VAL A 281 -19.92 -4.58 14.05
C VAL A 281 -20.30 -6.06 14.06
N GLY A 282 -21.59 -6.38 14.23
CA GLY A 282 -22.12 -7.74 14.16
C GLY A 282 -21.90 -8.39 12.79
N LEU A 283 -22.13 -7.66 11.70
CA LEU A 283 -21.90 -8.15 10.34
C LEU A 283 -20.41 -8.36 10.04
N ALA A 284 -19.54 -7.42 10.46
CA ALA A 284 -18.10 -7.61 10.35
C ALA A 284 -17.62 -8.84 11.14
N ALA A 285 -18.20 -9.09 12.32
CA ALA A 285 -17.92 -10.28 13.11
C ALA A 285 -18.42 -11.56 12.44
N ALA A 286 -19.61 -11.54 11.84
CA ALA A 286 -20.19 -12.66 11.10
C ALA A 286 -19.31 -13.07 9.92
N ILE A 287 -18.81 -12.08 9.17
CA ILE A 287 -17.87 -12.31 8.07
C ILE A 287 -16.53 -12.82 8.60
N GLY A 288 -16.08 -12.32 9.75
CA GLY A 288 -14.92 -12.84 10.47
C GLY A 288 -15.03 -14.33 10.81
N LEU A 289 -16.19 -14.78 11.31
CA LEU A 289 -16.47 -16.19 11.54
C LEU A 289 -16.50 -16.98 10.24
N ALA A 290 -17.21 -16.49 9.23
CA ALA A 290 -17.30 -17.17 7.94
C ALA A 290 -15.92 -17.38 7.30
N ALA A 291 -15.01 -16.41 7.47
CA ALA A 291 -13.63 -16.49 6.99
C ALA A 291 -12.83 -17.66 7.60
N THR A 292 -13.17 -18.14 8.81
CA THR A 292 -12.52 -19.30 9.42
C THR A 292 -12.82 -20.59 8.65
N LYS A 293 -14.01 -20.70 8.06
CA LYS A 293 -14.49 -21.88 7.35
C LYS A 293 -14.29 -21.80 5.82
N ALA A 294 -14.27 -20.59 5.26
CA ALA A 294 -14.29 -20.37 3.82
C ALA A 294 -12.89 -20.38 3.14
N ARG A 295 -11.84 -20.83 3.83
CA ARG A 295 -10.45 -20.78 3.33
C ARG A 295 -10.31 -21.66 2.06
N GLY A 296 -9.88 -21.06 0.95
CA GLY A 296 -9.50 -21.76 -0.28
C GLY A 296 -10.54 -21.80 -1.41
N GLY A 297 -11.76 -21.29 -1.20
CA GLY A 297 -12.79 -21.24 -2.26
C GLY A 297 -12.50 -20.18 -3.35
N ARG A 298 -12.89 -20.45 -4.60
CA ARG A 298 -12.80 -19.48 -5.72
C ARG A 298 -13.57 -18.19 -5.44
N LEU A 299 -14.82 -18.33 -4.95
CA LEU A 299 -15.65 -17.19 -4.56
C LEU A 299 -15.02 -16.39 -3.41
N THR A 300 -14.48 -17.08 -2.39
CA THR A 300 -13.75 -16.44 -1.30
C THR A 300 -12.55 -15.64 -1.80
N ALA A 301 -11.78 -16.20 -2.72
CA ALA A 301 -10.62 -15.52 -3.32
C ALA A 301 -11.05 -14.28 -4.12
N ALA A 302 -12.12 -14.36 -4.91
CA ALA A 302 -12.64 -13.25 -5.69
C ALA A 302 -13.22 -12.12 -4.81
N LEU A 303 -13.98 -12.47 -3.76
CA LEU A 303 -14.48 -11.49 -2.78
C LEU A 303 -13.35 -10.82 -2.01
N ALA A 304 -12.33 -11.58 -1.60
CA ALA A 304 -11.14 -11.01 -0.99
C ALA A 304 -10.37 -10.13 -1.98
N ALA A 305 -10.31 -10.48 -3.27
CA ALA A 305 -9.70 -9.66 -4.30
C ALA A 305 -10.38 -8.28 -4.42
N LEU A 306 -11.71 -8.27 -4.37
CA LEU A 306 -12.52 -7.06 -4.37
C LEU A 306 -12.22 -6.21 -3.13
N GLY A 307 -12.24 -6.80 -1.94
CA GLY A 307 -11.95 -6.05 -0.70
C GLY A 307 -10.52 -5.54 -0.59
N GLN A 308 -9.55 -6.21 -1.20
CA GLN A 308 -8.16 -5.71 -1.31
C GLN A 308 -8.02 -4.47 -2.19
N ARG A 309 -9.05 -4.17 -2.98
CA ARG A 309 -9.15 -3.08 -3.97
C ARG A 309 -10.38 -2.20 -3.69
N SER A 310 -10.79 -2.13 -2.42
CA SER A 310 -12.06 -1.50 -2.04
C SER A 310 -12.16 -0.02 -2.39
N LEU A 311 -11.05 0.74 -2.37
CA LEU A 311 -11.05 2.16 -2.76
C LEU A 311 -11.23 2.29 -4.29
N THR A 312 -10.56 1.42 -5.06
CA THR A 312 -10.76 1.38 -6.52
C THR A 312 -12.21 1.07 -6.85
N PHE A 313 -12.79 0.04 -6.25
CA PHE A 313 -14.15 -0.38 -6.58
C PHE A 313 -15.25 0.52 -6.01
N TYR A 314 -14.97 1.26 -4.93
CA TYR A 314 -15.83 2.35 -4.50
C TYR A 314 -15.86 3.50 -5.53
N LEU A 315 -14.69 3.94 -6.03
CA LEU A 315 -14.64 4.97 -7.08
C LEU A 315 -15.23 4.47 -8.40
N PHE A 316 -15.05 3.19 -8.72
CA PHE A 316 -15.72 2.55 -9.86
C PHE A 316 -17.24 2.63 -9.74
N GLN A 317 -17.81 2.34 -8.57
CA GLN A 317 -19.25 2.50 -8.34
C GLN A 317 -19.69 3.96 -8.56
N ALA A 318 -18.94 4.94 -8.04
CA ALA A 318 -19.24 6.35 -8.28
C ALA A 318 -19.26 6.71 -9.77
N VAL A 319 -18.27 6.23 -10.55
CA VAL A 319 -18.26 6.40 -12.01
C VAL A 319 -19.47 5.74 -12.67
N VAL A 320 -19.84 4.53 -12.25
CA VAL A 320 -21.00 3.82 -12.79
C VAL A 320 -22.29 4.58 -12.48
N TRP A 321 -22.45 5.15 -11.29
CA TRP A 321 -23.62 5.97 -10.96
C TRP A 321 -23.73 7.21 -11.84
N VAL A 322 -22.61 7.89 -12.10
CA VAL A 322 -22.58 9.00 -13.05
C VAL A 322 -23.06 8.54 -14.42
N VAL A 323 -22.43 7.49 -14.98
CA VAL A 323 -22.73 7.00 -16.33
C VAL A 323 -24.17 6.54 -16.48
N LEU A 324 -24.75 5.89 -15.47
CA LEU A 324 -26.10 5.32 -15.56
C LEU A 324 -27.18 6.38 -15.34
N PHE A 325 -27.05 7.23 -14.32
CA PHE A 325 -28.20 8.00 -13.82
C PHE A 325 -28.15 9.49 -14.14
N TYR A 326 -26.99 10.08 -14.44
CA TYR A 326 -26.93 11.53 -14.61
C TYR A 326 -27.52 11.98 -15.97
N PRO A 327 -28.25 13.12 -16.01
CA PRO A 327 -28.93 13.60 -17.23
C PRO A 327 -28.00 13.83 -18.43
N PHE A 328 -26.75 14.23 -18.18
CA PHE A 328 -25.74 14.45 -19.23
C PHE A 328 -25.03 13.17 -19.70
N THR A 329 -25.50 11.99 -19.29
CA THR A 329 -24.97 10.68 -19.69
C THR A 329 -26.09 9.78 -20.25
N LEU A 330 -26.42 8.65 -19.59
CA LEU A 330 -27.54 7.79 -19.98
C LEU A 330 -28.88 8.23 -19.40
N GLY A 331 -28.90 8.99 -18.30
CA GLY A 331 -30.11 9.62 -17.76
C GLY A 331 -31.20 8.63 -17.31
N LEU A 332 -30.85 7.44 -16.81
CA LEU A 332 -31.81 6.38 -16.46
C LEU A 332 -32.61 6.63 -15.17
N SER A 333 -32.56 7.84 -14.59
CA SER A 333 -33.22 8.17 -13.31
C SER A 333 -34.74 8.03 -13.36
N ASP A 334 -35.35 8.35 -14.50
CA ASP A 334 -36.80 8.28 -14.72
C ASP A 334 -37.26 6.90 -15.22
N ASP A 335 -36.36 6.14 -15.84
CA ASP A 335 -36.66 4.85 -16.47
C ASP A 335 -36.57 3.66 -15.50
N VAL A 336 -35.92 3.84 -14.34
CA VAL A 336 -35.64 2.75 -13.41
C VAL A 336 -36.48 2.90 -12.14
N SER A 337 -37.35 1.90 -11.90
CA SER A 337 -38.11 1.81 -10.66
C SER A 337 -37.21 1.66 -9.43
N PHE A 338 -37.70 2.11 -8.27
CA PHE A 338 -36.99 1.96 -6.98
C PHE A 338 -36.50 0.52 -6.74
N ALA A 339 -37.35 -0.48 -6.98
CA ALA A 339 -37.00 -1.88 -6.80
C ALA A 339 -35.95 -2.37 -7.83
N ALA A 340 -35.99 -1.89 -9.08
CA ALA A 340 -35.03 -2.27 -10.11
C ALA A 340 -33.60 -1.77 -9.78
N THR A 341 -33.45 -0.67 -9.04
CA THR A 341 -32.13 -0.18 -8.62
C THR A 341 -31.34 -1.18 -7.77
N PHE A 342 -32.01 -2.10 -7.05
CA PHE A 342 -31.34 -3.17 -6.29
C PHE A 342 -30.71 -4.21 -7.21
N ALA A 343 -31.37 -4.52 -8.33
CA ALA A 343 -30.80 -5.40 -9.36
C ALA A 343 -29.59 -4.73 -10.03
N VAL A 344 -29.67 -3.42 -10.30
CA VAL A 344 -28.52 -2.63 -10.78
C VAL A 344 -27.37 -2.69 -9.77
N ALA A 345 -27.63 -2.45 -8.48
CA ALA A 345 -26.63 -2.53 -7.41
C ALA A 345 -25.94 -3.91 -7.35
N ALA A 346 -26.73 -4.99 -7.41
CA ALA A 346 -26.20 -6.36 -7.45
C ALA A 346 -25.35 -6.60 -8.70
N GLY A 347 -25.80 -6.14 -9.88
CA GLY A 347 -25.06 -6.25 -11.13
C GLY A 347 -23.72 -5.53 -11.10
N VAL A 348 -23.68 -4.29 -10.58
CA VAL A 348 -22.45 -3.51 -10.41
C VAL A 348 -21.49 -4.19 -9.44
N TRP A 349 -22.00 -4.78 -8.36
CA TRP A 349 -21.17 -5.54 -7.41
C TRP A 349 -20.61 -6.83 -8.02
N LEU A 350 -21.42 -7.60 -8.74
CA LEU A 350 -20.98 -8.80 -9.45
C LEU A 350 -19.90 -8.47 -10.50
N LEU A 351 -20.10 -7.40 -11.26
CA LEU A 351 -19.09 -6.88 -12.19
C LEU A 351 -17.81 -6.48 -11.45
N SER A 352 -17.93 -5.84 -10.27
CA SER A 352 -16.79 -5.48 -9.44
C SER A 352 -16.01 -6.71 -8.97
N ILE A 353 -16.68 -7.81 -8.60
CA ILE A 353 -16.03 -9.09 -8.27
C ILE A 353 -15.26 -9.62 -9.47
N LEU A 354 -15.88 -9.66 -10.65
CA LEU A 354 -15.25 -10.14 -11.87
C LEU A 354 -14.00 -9.33 -12.22
N LEU A 355 -14.11 -8.01 -12.25
CA LEU A 355 -12.99 -7.11 -12.53
C LEU A 355 -11.88 -7.25 -11.48
N ALA A 356 -12.23 -7.35 -10.20
CA ALA A 356 -11.25 -7.53 -9.13
C ALA A 356 -10.50 -8.86 -9.26
N GLU A 357 -11.19 -9.91 -9.68
CA GLU A 357 -10.62 -11.23 -9.92
C GLU A 357 -9.69 -11.22 -11.14
N LEU A 358 -10.09 -10.59 -12.24
CA LEU A 358 -9.22 -10.39 -13.40
C LEU A 358 -7.94 -9.62 -13.02
N MET A 359 -8.07 -8.57 -12.22
CA MET A 359 -6.92 -7.83 -11.70
C MET A 359 -6.06 -8.68 -10.76
N ARG A 360 -6.64 -9.59 -9.98
CA ARG A 360 -5.89 -10.52 -9.13
C ARG A 360 -5.10 -11.51 -9.97
N LEU A 361 -5.72 -12.11 -10.98
CA LEU A 361 -5.08 -13.05 -11.89
C LEU A 361 -3.95 -12.39 -12.69
N ALA A 362 -4.11 -11.13 -13.09
CA ALA A 362 -3.07 -10.33 -13.73
C ALA A 362 -1.99 -9.79 -12.76
N GLY A 363 -2.12 -10.02 -11.45
CA GLY A 363 -1.18 -9.51 -10.44
C GLY A 363 -1.24 -7.98 -10.23
N HIS A 364 -2.30 -7.32 -10.68
CA HIS A 364 -2.48 -5.88 -10.59
C HIS A 364 -3.17 -5.48 -9.28
N ARG A 365 -2.63 -4.45 -8.62
CA ARG A 365 -3.33 -3.76 -7.51
C ARG A 365 -4.33 -2.76 -8.07
N GLY A 366 -5.30 -2.38 -7.26
CA GLY A 366 -6.25 -1.33 -7.61
C GLY A 366 -5.55 0.01 -7.89
N PRO A 367 -5.86 0.70 -9.01
CA PRO A 367 -5.29 1.99 -9.36
C PRO A 367 -5.36 3.02 -8.23
N ALA A 368 -6.50 3.12 -7.54
CA ALA A 368 -6.67 4.08 -6.45
C ALA A 368 -5.81 3.73 -5.24
N GLU A 369 -5.68 2.45 -4.88
CA GLU A 369 -4.76 2.00 -3.83
C GLU A 369 -3.30 2.29 -4.18
N VAL A 370 -2.91 2.10 -5.44
CA VAL A 370 -1.56 2.41 -5.93
C VAL A 370 -1.31 3.91 -5.85
N LEU A 371 -2.26 4.73 -6.32
CA LEU A 371 -2.19 6.18 -6.27
C LEU A 371 -2.04 6.67 -4.82
N LEU A 372 -2.96 6.29 -3.93
CA LEU A 372 -2.93 6.69 -2.53
C LEU A 372 -1.63 6.24 -1.85
N ARG A 373 -1.14 5.02 -2.12
CA ARG A 373 0.13 4.53 -1.57
C ARG A 373 1.30 5.39 -2.04
N ARG A 374 1.41 5.68 -3.34
CA ARG A 374 2.48 6.52 -3.88
C ARG A 374 2.48 7.91 -3.25
N LEU A 375 1.30 8.51 -3.16
CA LEU A 375 1.10 9.85 -2.62
C LEU A 375 1.36 9.92 -1.11
N SER A 376 1.01 8.87 -0.35
CA SER A 376 1.14 8.82 1.12
C SER A 376 2.56 8.55 1.61
N TYR A 377 3.32 7.68 0.92
CA TYR A 377 4.66 7.31 1.36
C TYR A 377 5.74 8.32 0.93
N GLY A 378 5.44 9.17 -0.07
CA GLY A 378 6.38 10.18 -0.54
C GLY A 378 7.59 9.65 -1.26
N ARG A 379 8.32 10.58 -1.90
CA ARG A 379 9.69 10.33 -2.34
C ARG A 379 10.54 10.10 -1.07
N PRO A 380 11.54 9.21 -1.13
CA PRO A 380 12.46 9.03 -0.01
C PRO A 380 13.04 10.42 0.37
N GLU A 381 12.89 10.82 1.62
CA GLU A 381 13.61 11.99 2.13
C GLU A 381 15.10 11.65 2.11
N LEU A 382 15.81 12.11 1.09
CA LEU A 382 17.26 12.27 1.15
C LEU A 382 17.53 13.18 2.35
N SER A 383 18.08 12.60 3.41
CA SER A 383 18.38 13.28 4.66
C SER A 383 19.23 14.52 4.39
N ARG A 384 18.61 15.71 4.44
CA ARG A 384 19.33 16.97 4.64
C ARG A 384 19.87 16.96 6.07
N ARG A 385 21.04 16.37 6.28
CA ARG A 385 21.91 16.80 7.37
C ARG A 385 22.75 17.95 6.86
N ARG A 386 22.37 19.14 7.31
CA ARG A 386 23.22 20.33 7.38
C ARG A 386 24.54 19.90 8.03
N ILE A 387 25.61 19.89 7.24
CA ILE A 387 26.97 19.77 7.76
C ILE A 387 27.31 21.15 8.32
N ASP A 388 27.16 21.33 9.63
CA ASP A 388 27.90 22.39 10.31
C ASP A 388 29.39 22.02 10.23
N ARG A 389 30.11 22.68 9.32
CA ARG A 389 31.57 22.70 9.32
C ARG A 389 32.00 23.77 10.33
N GLY A 390 32.35 23.35 11.54
CA GLY A 390 33.30 24.10 12.37
C GLY A 390 34.72 23.84 11.87
N PRO A 391 35.64 24.82 11.90
CA PRO A 391 36.96 24.69 11.29
C PRO A 391 37.85 23.79 12.15
N ALA A 392 38.54 22.86 11.49
CA ALA A 392 39.61 22.08 12.09
C ALA A 392 40.78 23.01 12.47
N ARG A 393 41.16 23.04 13.75
CA ARG A 393 42.48 23.50 14.19
C ARG A 393 43.42 22.30 14.19
N GLN A 394 44.40 22.34 13.29
CA GLN A 394 45.71 21.76 13.55
C GLN A 394 46.32 22.56 14.72
N ASP A 395 46.92 21.88 15.70
CA ASP A 395 48.30 22.13 16.11
C ASP A 395 48.73 21.30 17.34
N SER A 396 49.99 20.86 17.24
CA SER A 396 50.96 20.57 18.32
C SER A 396 50.75 19.35 19.24
N VAL A 397 51.55 18.32 18.92
CA VAL A 397 52.21 17.42 19.86
C VAL A 397 53.26 18.21 20.64
N GLU A 398 53.13 18.36 21.97
CA GLU A 398 54.25 18.26 22.92
C GLU A 398 53.82 18.39 24.39
N LYS A 399 54.56 17.66 25.25
CA LYS A 399 54.71 17.78 26.72
C LYS A 399 53.57 17.25 27.61
N ALA A 400 53.84 16.11 28.26
CA ALA A 400 54.34 16.11 29.65
C ALA A 400 54.51 14.67 30.18
N LEU A 401 55.77 14.29 30.45
CA LEU A 401 56.14 13.21 31.38
C LEU A 401 55.92 13.67 32.83
N PRO A 402 55.80 12.71 33.78
CA PRO A 402 56.53 12.85 35.04
C PRO A 402 57.49 11.68 35.30
N ARG A 403 58.75 12.03 35.60
CA ARG A 403 59.71 11.30 36.45
C ARG A 403 59.21 11.46 37.91
N GLY A 404 59.41 10.62 38.94
CA GLY A 404 60.23 9.44 39.24
C GLY A 404 60.49 9.45 40.77
N GLY A 405 60.63 8.27 41.41
CA GLY A 405 61.06 8.06 42.82
C GLY A 405 59.91 7.81 43.81
N SER A 406 59.96 6.93 44.81
CA SER A 406 61.03 6.11 45.42
C SER A 406 60.43 5.13 46.45
N GLY A 407 61.00 3.92 46.59
CA GLY A 407 61.10 3.17 47.86
C GLY A 407 59.93 2.25 48.28
N GLY A 408 60.26 1.00 48.63
CA GLY A 408 59.41 0.13 49.47
C GLY A 408 59.37 -1.33 49.02
N GLU A 409 60.00 -2.20 49.80
CA GLU A 409 60.09 -3.66 49.67
C GLU A 409 58.73 -4.39 49.67
N TRP A 410 58.68 -5.60 49.10
CA TRP A 410 58.57 -6.90 49.81
C TRP A 410 58.64 -8.06 48.80
N ARG A 411 59.52 -9.04 49.09
CA ARG A 411 59.65 -10.32 48.36
C ARG A 411 58.88 -11.44 49.06
N THR A 412 58.64 -12.50 48.28
CA THR A 412 58.26 -13.89 48.65
C THR A 412 56.76 -14.13 48.90
N HIS A 413 56.10 -15.22 48.51
CA HIS A 413 56.54 -16.57 48.11
C HIS A 413 55.59 -17.15 47.03
N ALA A 414 56.09 -18.16 46.31
CA ALA A 414 55.41 -18.95 45.30
C ALA A 414 54.30 -19.87 45.85
N GLN A 415 53.24 -20.10 45.07
CA GLN A 415 52.72 -21.42 44.69
C GLN A 415 51.56 -21.27 43.68
N GLY A 416 51.51 -22.18 42.72
CA GLY A 416 50.76 -22.03 41.48
C GLY A 416 49.26 -22.20 41.62
N GLU A 417 48.53 -21.51 40.75
CA GLU A 417 47.21 -21.90 40.26
C GLU A 417 46.87 -21.09 39.00
N THR A 418 46.44 -21.81 37.98
CA THR A 418 45.59 -21.44 36.85
C THR A 418 45.31 -19.95 36.55
N MET A 419 45.73 -19.56 35.34
CA MET A 419 45.43 -18.29 34.67
C MET A 419 43.93 -18.10 34.44
N THR A 420 43.30 -17.26 35.28
CA THR A 420 41.94 -16.73 35.06
C THR A 420 42.06 -15.38 34.34
N ILE A 421 41.65 -15.35 33.06
CA ILE A 421 41.50 -14.12 32.28
C ILE A 421 40.21 -13.43 32.76
N GLY A 422 40.36 -12.31 33.47
CA GLY A 422 39.28 -11.36 33.74
C GLY A 422 38.87 -10.66 32.45
N ALA A 423 37.59 -10.76 32.13
CA ALA A 423 36.94 -10.16 30.99
C ALA A 423 36.93 -8.63 31.10
N ASP A 424 37.34 -7.96 30.01
CA ASP A 424 36.86 -6.64 29.60
C ASP A 424 37.07 -6.52 28.08
N LEU A 425 36.20 -7.22 27.33
CA LEU A 425 36.01 -6.96 25.90
C LEU A 425 35.06 -5.78 25.77
N VAL A 426 35.60 -4.62 25.43
CA VAL A 426 34.85 -3.50 24.89
C VAL A 426 34.23 -3.94 23.56
N GLU A 427 32.94 -4.26 23.59
CA GLU A 427 32.14 -4.58 22.40
C GLU A 427 32.10 -3.40 21.41
N PRO A 428 32.19 -3.62 20.09
CA PRO A 428 32.01 -2.57 19.10
C PRO A 428 30.54 -2.12 19.05
N PRO A 429 30.24 -0.83 18.79
CA PRO A 429 28.88 -0.31 18.86
C PRO A 429 27.98 -0.84 17.73
N GLY A 430 27.09 -1.77 18.08
CA GLY A 430 25.72 -1.89 17.58
C GLY A 430 25.49 -2.38 16.14
N THR A 431 25.56 -3.70 15.94
CA THR A 431 25.03 -4.43 14.76
C THR A 431 23.50 -4.49 14.78
N GLY A 432 22.83 -3.34 14.65
CA GLY A 432 21.38 -3.29 14.41
C GLY A 432 21.06 -3.53 12.93
N ASN A 433 20.17 -4.49 12.62
CA ASN A 433 19.62 -4.71 11.27
C ASN A 433 18.99 -3.42 10.73
N ARG A 434 19.74 -2.64 9.94
CA ARG A 434 19.22 -1.46 9.25
C ARG A 434 18.59 -1.90 7.94
N CYS A 435 17.26 -1.89 7.87
CA CYS A 435 16.52 -2.04 6.62
C CYS A 435 16.34 -0.67 5.97
N GLY A 436 16.84 -0.53 4.75
CA GLY A 436 16.53 0.57 3.84
C GLY A 436 15.68 0.07 2.66
N LEU A 437 15.22 1.00 1.83
CA LEU A 437 14.74 0.63 0.51
C LEU A 437 15.96 0.49 -0.38
N GLY A 438 16.28 -0.72 -0.80
CA GLY A 438 17.19 -0.93 -1.92
C GLY A 438 16.37 -1.48 -3.08
N MET A 439 16.53 -0.90 -4.25
CA MET A 439 15.78 -1.34 -5.40
C MET A 439 16.36 -2.68 -5.88
N GLU A 440 15.54 -3.72 -5.96
CA GLU A 440 15.85 -4.81 -6.86
C GLU A 440 15.74 -4.21 -8.26
N GLN A 441 16.87 -3.80 -8.84
CA GLN A 441 17.02 -3.38 -10.24
C GLN A 441 15.72 -2.82 -10.85
N PHE A 442 15.40 -1.58 -10.48
CA PHE A 442 14.48 -0.68 -11.16
C PHE A 442 13.24 -1.28 -11.85
N HIS A 443 12.60 -2.26 -11.23
CA HIS A 443 11.23 -2.67 -11.57
C HIS A 443 10.30 -2.57 -10.34
N HIS A 444 10.80 -2.78 -9.13
CA HIS A 444 10.02 -2.67 -7.88
C HIS A 444 10.89 -2.25 -6.67
N PRO A 445 10.40 -1.40 -5.75
CA PRO A 445 11.05 -1.22 -4.46
C PRO A 445 10.94 -2.52 -3.64
N ARG A 446 12.07 -3.20 -3.43
CA ARG A 446 12.22 -4.27 -2.42
C ARG A 446 12.76 -3.63 -1.13
N PRO A 447 12.39 -4.12 0.06
CA PRO A 447 13.20 -3.83 1.24
C PRO A 447 14.57 -4.48 1.07
N VAL A 448 15.64 -3.69 1.17
CA VAL A 448 17.02 -4.22 1.27
C VAL A 448 17.43 -4.03 2.72
N CYS A 449 17.71 -5.14 3.38
CA CYS A 449 18.12 -5.14 4.77
C CYS A 449 19.58 -5.54 4.85
N LEU A 450 20.38 -4.68 5.47
CA LEU A 450 21.74 -5.04 5.84
C LEU A 450 21.64 -6.25 6.78
N GLY A 451 22.18 -7.41 6.34
CA GLY A 451 22.14 -8.67 7.08
C GLY A 451 21.12 -9.72 6.62
N ASP A 452 20.24 -9.44 5.63
CA ASP A 452 19.35 -10.47 5.06
C ASP A 452 20.12 -11.44 4.14
N ARG A 453 20.36 -12.66 4.63
CA ARG A 453 21.13 -13.71 3.93
C ARG A 453 20.33 -14.50 2.90
N ARG A 454 19.03 -14.23 2.69
CA ARG A 454 18.21 -14.97 1.71
C ARG A 454 18.42 -14.42 0.29
N ARG A 455 19.22 -15.14 -0.51
CA ARG A 455 19.50 -14.79 -1.91
C ARG A 455 18.33 -15.21 -2.83
N PRO A 456 17.75 -14.29 -3.63
CA PRO A 456 16.84 -14.66 -4.70
C PRO A 456 17.52 -15.57 -5.72
N CYS A 457 16.82 -16.57 -6.25
CA CYS A 457 17.34 -17.40 -7.35
C CYS A 457 17.52 -16.53 -8.62
N PRO A 458 18.68 -16.57 -9.29
CA PRO A 458 18.91 -15.82 -10.53
C PRO A 458 17.88 -16.16 -11.62
N THR A 459 17.38 -15.15 -12.34
CA THR A 459 16.56 -15.40 -13.53
C THR A 459 17.40 -16.03 -14.65
N PRO A 460 16.80 -16.80 -15.57
CA PRO A 460 17.52 -17.37 -16.71
C PRO A 460 18.28 -16.32 -17.53
N GLN A 461 17.72 -15.12 -17.69
CA GLN A 461 18.34 -14.01 -18.41
C GLN A 461 19.59 -13.48 -17.70
N ARG A 462 19.55 -13.35 -16.35
CA ARG A 462 20.72 -12.94 -15.56
C ARG A 462 21.84 -13.99 -15.61
N ARG A 463 21.50 -15.28 -15.62
CA ARG A 463 22.50 -16.35 -15.83
C ARG A 463 23.14 -16.27 -17.20
N ARG A 464 22.35 -16.05 -18.26
CA ARG A 464 22.86 -15.88 -19.62
C ARG A 464 23.73 -14.64 -19.78
N LEU A 465 23.38 -13.53 -19.11
CA LEU A 465 24.16 -12.29 -19.12
C LEU A 465 25.60 -12.51 -18.61
N MET A 466 25.77 -13.31 -17.54
CA MET A 466 27.08 -13.57 -16.93
C MET A 466 27.80 -14.80 -17.51
N ALA A 467 27.14 -15.58 -18.37
CA ALA A 467 27.69 -16.83 -18.88
C ALA A 467 28.93 -16.58 -19.76
N GLY A 468 30.00 -17.33 -19.46
CA GLY A 468 31.26 -17.29 -20.22
C GLY A 468 32.16 -16.10 -19.91
N LEU A 469 31.83 -15.27 -18.91
CA LEU A 469 32.71 -14.19 -18.46
C LEU A 469 33.96 -14.76 -17.77
N THR A 470 35.10 -14.10 -17.99
CA THR A 470 36.40 -14.44 -17.40
C THR A 470 37.18 -13.17 -17.07
N GLY A 471 38.24 -13.28 -16.27
CA GLY A 471 39.13 -12.14 -15.99
C GLY A 471 38.51 -11.12 -15.04
N ARG A 472 38.81 -9.83 -15.24
CA ARG A 472 38.26 -8.73 -14.46
C ARG A 472 36.97 -8.19 -15.08
N VAL A 473 35.88 -8.23 -14.32
CA VAL A 473 34.56 -7.74 -14.77
C VAL A 473 34.13 -6.52 -13.97
N LEU A 474 33.71 -5.46 -14.67
CA LEU A 474 33.11 -4.28 -14.06
C LEU A 474 31.59 -4.30 -14.21
N GLU A 475 30.85 -4.18 -13.12
CA GLU A 475 29.39 -4.03 -13.14
C GLU A 475 28.98 -2.60 -12.81
N LEU A 476 28.19 -1.99 -13.71
CA LEU A 476 27.67 -0.64 -13.55
C LEU A 476 26.27 -0.65 -12.94
N GLY A 477 26.05 0.13 -11.88
CA GLY A 477 24.76 0.19 -11.19
C GLY A 477 24.42 -1.14 -10.50
N ALA A 478 25.41 -1.69 -9.77
CA ALA A 478 25.32 -3.04 -9.21
C ALA A 478 24.20 -3.20 -8.17
N GLY A 479 23.71 -2.10 -7.61
CA GLY A 479 22.69 -2.09 -6.58
C GLY A 479 23.15 -2.81 -5.32
N ASP A 480 22.30 -3.68 -4.80
CA ASP A 480 22.54 -4.44 -3.56
C ASP A 480 23.43 -5.68 -3.75
N GLY A 481 24.05 -5.87 -4.93
CA GLY A 481 24.99 -6.96 -5.18
C GLY A 481 24.35 -8.33 -5.38
N VAL A 482 23.02 -8.44 -5.54
CA VAL A 482 22.31 -9.72 -5.70
C VAL A 482 22.79 -10.55 -6.90
N LYS A 483 23.37 -9.91 -7.93
CA LYS A 483 23.90 -10.61 -9.11
C LYS A 483 25.24 -11.30 -8.85
N LEU A 484 25.93 -11.05 -7.74
CA LEU A 484 27.21 -11.67 -7.43
C LEU A 484 27.16 -13.21 -7.44
N ALA A 485 26.02 -13.80 -7.09
CA ALA A 485 25.80 -15.25 -7.15
C ALA A 485 25.67 -15.82 -8.58
N CYS A 486 25.62 -14.96 -9.61
CA CYS A 486 25.51 -15.37 -11.01
C CYS A 486 26.87 -15.41 -11.72
N TYR A 487 27.91 -14.85 -11.11
CA TYR A 487 29.23 -14.78 -11.74
C TYR A 487 29.87 -16.16 -11.79
N PRO A 488 30.42 -16.56 -12.95
CA PRO A 488 31.08 -17.85 -13.07
C PRO A 488 32.40 -17.86 -12.27
N PRO A 489 32.86 -19.04 -11.81
CA PRO A 489 34.12 -19.17 -11.09
C PRO A 489 35.37 -18.73 -11.87
N ALA A 490 35.27 -18.62 -13.20
CA ALA A 490 36.37 -18.21 -14.08
C ALA A 490 36.63 -16.68 -14.09
N VAL A 491 35.84 -15.90 -13.34
CA VAL A 491 36.07 -14.47 -13.14
C VAL A 491 37.04 -14.28 -11.98
N ASP A 492 38.12 -13.55 -12.22
CA ASP A 492 39.19 -13.31 -11.23
C ASP A 492 38.79 -12.23 -10.22
N GLU A 493 38.16 -11.15 -10.69
CA GLU A 493 37.72 -10.03 -9.87
C GLU A 493 36.44 -9.39 -10.45
N VAL A 494 35.47 -9.11 -9.58
CA VAL A 494 34.29 -8.30 -9.90
C VAL A 494 34.42 -6.93 -9.24
N VAL A 495 34.46 -5.87 -10.05
CA VAL A 495 34.39 -4.49 -9.57
C VAL A 495 32.94 -4.01 -9.70
N LEU A 496 32.33 -3.62 -8.59
CA LEU A 496 30.98 -3.06 -8.55
C LEU A 496 31.05 -1.54 -8.39
N VAL A 497 30.38 -0.77 -9.25
CA VAL A 497 30.24 0.68 -9.14
C VAL A 497 28.77 1.05 -8.96
N ASP A 498 28.46 1.81 -7.90
CA ASP A 498 27.12 2.33 -7.65
C ASP A 498 27.20 3.68 -6.91
N PRO A 499 26.44 4.72 -7.31
CA PRO A 499 26.49 6.03 -6.65
C PRO A 499 25.80 6.06 -5.28
N ASP A 500 24.94 5.08 -4.95
CA ASP A 500 24.20 5.08 -3.69
C ASP A 500 25.01 4.39 -2.55
N PRO A 501 25.36 5.12 -1.47
CA PRO A 501 26.13 4.57 -0.36
C PRO A 501 25.41 3.44 0.38
N PHE A 502 24.08 3.42 0.39
CA PHE A 502 23.29 2.37 1.02
C PHE A 502 23.36 1.07 0.20
N LEU A 503 23.23 1.15 -1.13
CA LEU A 503 23.34 0.00 -2.03
C LEU A 503 24.76 -0.57 -1.99
N ARG A 504 25.79 0.29 -1.99
CA ARG A 504 27.18 -0.16 -1.81
C ARG A 504 27.40 -0.89 -0.49
N ALA A 505 26.82 -0.43 0.61
CA ALA A 505 26.92 -1.12 1.90
C ALA A 505 26.27 -2.51 1.86
N ALA A 506 25.12 -2.65 1.20
CA ALA A 506 24.46 -3.93 0.99
C ALA A 506 25.28 -4.86 0.08
N ALA A 507 25.81 -4.34 -1.04
CA ALA A 507 26.67 -5.10 -1.94
C ALA A 507 27.93 -5.62 -1.25
N LYS A 508 28.55 -4.82 -0.36
CA LYS A 508 29.70 -5.26 0.46
C LYS A 508 29.35 -6.42 1.40
N ALA A 509 28.14 -6.43 1.95
CA ALA A 509 27.69 -7.55 2.78
C ALA A 509 27.50 -8.82 1.96
N VAL A 510 26.95 -8.73 0.73
CA VAL A 510 26.80 -9.87 -0.18
C VAL A 510 28.16 -10.37 -0.69
N ALA A 511 29.08 -9.45 -0.95
CA ALA A 511 30.44 -9.72 -1.40
C ALA A 511 31.25 -10.61 -0.44
N ALA A 512 30.99 -10.50 0.88
CA ALA A 512 31.68 -11.33 1.88
C ALA A 512 31.35 -12.82 1.78
N ASP A 513 30.23 -13.17 1.12
CA ASP A 513 29.67 -14.52 1.07
C ASP A 513 29.79 -15.14 -0.34
N VAL A 514 30.59 -14.58 -1.25
CA VAL A 514 30.81 -15.14 -2.60
C VAL A 514 32.27 -15.53 -2.81
N PRO A 515 32.54 -16.60 -3.58
CA PRO A 515 33.90 -17.11 -3.75
C PRO A 515 34.77 -16.27 -4.69
N VAL A 516 34.19 -15.32 -5.43
CA VAL A 516 34.92 -14.42 -6.34
C VAL A 516 35.42 -13.19 -5.59
N ALA A 517 36.60 -12.66 -5.94
CA ALA A 517 37.09 -11.41 -5.35
C ALA A 517 36.18 -10.24 -5.79
N VAL A 518 35.65 -9.47 -4.84
CA VAL A 518 34.74 -8.36 -5.14
C VAL A 518 35.25 -7.05 -4.55
N ARG A 519 35.28 -5.99 -5.38
CA ARG A 519 35.60 -4.62 -4.96
C ARG A 519 34.43 -3.69 -5.22
N VAL A 520 33.92 -3.03 -4.19
CA VAL A 520 32.78 -2.10 -4.30
C VAL A 520 33.25 -0.65 -4.20
N LEU A 521 33.05 0.11 -5.27
CA LEU A 521 33.52 1.48 -5.44
C LEU A 521 32.36 2.48 -5.52
N ASP A 522 32.60 3.70 -5.02
CA ASP A 522 31.73 4.86 -5.25
C ASP A 522 32.06 5.48 -6.60
N GLY A 523 31.06 5.66 -7.46
CA GLY A 523 31.27 6.22 -8.79
C GLY A 523 29.97 6.53 -9.51
N ASP A 524 30.03 7.55 -10.35
CA ASP A 524 28.97 7.90 -11.28
C ASP A 524 29.20 7.21 -12.63
N LEU A 525 28.11 6.90 -13.34
CA LEU A 525 28.14 6.23 -14.63
C LEU A 525 28.87 7.04 -15.70
N ALA A 526 28.98 8.35 -15.55
CA ALA A 526 29.70 9.24 -16.48
C ALA A 526 31.17 9.48 -16.11
N ARG A 527 31.65 8.97 -14.97
CA ARG A 527 33.05 9.06 -14.54
C ARG A 527 33.39 7.89 -13.62
N LEU A 528 33.87 6.80 -14.22
CA LEU A 528 34.11 5.55 -13.53
C LEU A 528 35.46 5.59 -12.78
N PRO A 529 35.49 5.20 -11.49
CA PRO A 529 36.69 5.21 -10.63
C PRO A 529 37.60 4.02 -10.89
N VAL A 530 37.80 3.66 -12.16
CA VAL A 530 38.63 2.54 -12.61
C VAL A 530 39.59 3.01 -13.71
N PRO A 531 40.83 2.46 -13.77
CA PRO A 531 41.81 2.84 -14.78
C PRO A 531 41.37 2.47 -16.20
N ASP A 532 41.95 3.14 -17.19
CA ASP A 532 41.82 2.82 -18.60
C ASP A 532 42.27 1.38 -18.87
N ALA A 533 41.66 0.73 -19.87
CA ALA A 533 42.03 -0.60 -20.34
C ALA A 533 42.29 -1.62 -19.22
N SER A 534 41.43 -1.64 -18.20
CA SER A 534 41.65 -2.40 -16.98
C SER A 534 40.68 -3.56 -16.77
N CYS A 535 39.61 -3.64 -17.57
CA CYS A 535 38.56 -4.66 -17.45
C CYS A 535 38.46 -5.49 -18.73
N ASP A 536 38.29 -6.81 -18.56
CA ASP A 536 38.07 -7.76 -19.67
C ASP A 536 36.61 -7.72 -20.13
N ALA A 537 35.67 -7.46 -19.21
CA ALA A 537 34.28 -7.23 -19.54
C ALA A 537 33.63 -6.13 -18.68
N VAL A 538 32.61 -5.49 -19.25
CA VAL A 538 31.72 -4.57 -18.53
C VAL A 538 30.29 -5.10 -18.62
N VAL A 539 29.56 -5.08 -17.51
CA VAL A 539 28.17 -5.53 -17.41
C VAL A 539 27.27 -4.35 -17.09
N CYS A 540 26.29 -4.11 -17.98
CA CYS A 540 25.18 -3.19 -17.76
C CYS A 540 23.88 -3.98 -17.63
N SER A 541 23.15 -3.83 -16.53
CA SER A 541 21.90 -4.56 -16.34
C SER A 541 20.85 -3.63 -15.73
N LEU A 542 19.98 -3.11 -16.60
CA LEU A 542 18.98 -2.08 -16.30
C LEU A 542 19.64 -0.82 -15.75
N THR A 543 20.76 -0.43 -16.37
CA THR A 543 21.62 0.67 -15.97
C THR A 543 21.67 1.73 -17.08
N LEU A 544 21.91 1.32 -18.33
CA LEU A 544 21.98 2.23 -19.47
C LEU A 544 20.64 2.90 -19.75
N CYS A 545 19.50 2.24 -19.49
CA CYS A 545 18.19 2.88 -19.63
C CYS A 545 17.94 4.00 -18.59
N HIS A 546 18.73 4.07 -17.52
CA HIS A 546 18.65 5.09 -16.47
C HIS A 546 19.71 6.18 -16.59
N ALA A 547 20.80 5.91 -17.30
CA ALA A 547 21.91 6.85 -17.47
C ALA A 547 21.39 8.23 -17.92
N PRO A 548 21.61 9.31 -17.16
CA PRO A 548 21.20 10.66 -17.56
C PRO A 548 21.77 11.02 -18.94
N ASP A 549 23.02 10.65 -19.17
CA ASP A 549 23.73 10.73 -20.44
C ASP A 549 24.35 9.35 -20.78
N ALA A 550 23.66 8.59 -21.64
CA ALA A 550 24.14 7.28 -22.06
C ALA A 550 25.40 7.36 -22.93
N ARG A 551 25.62 8.46 -23.65
CA ARG A 551 26.82 8.63 -24.48
C ARG A 551 28.05 8.79 -23.61
N ALA A 552 27.98 9.62 -22.56
CA ALA A 552 29.06 9.76 -21.59
C ALA A 552 29.36 8.43 -20.88
N THR A 553 28.31 7.69 -20.47
CA THR A 553 28.49 6.37 -19.87
C THR A 553 29.15 5.37 -20.82
N LEU A 554 28.72 5.30 -22.08
CA LEU A 554 29.31 4.38 -23.06
C LEU A 554 30.76 4.77 -23.42
N ALA A 555 31.10 6.05 -23.40
CA ALA A 555 32.49 6.51 -23.56
C ALA A 555 33.39 6.00 -22.41
N GLU A 556 32.91 6.08 -21.18
CA GLU A 556 33.61 5.52 -20.02
C GLU A 556 33.70 3.99 -20.08
N VAL A 557 32.64 3.30 -20.51
CA VAL A 557 32.67 1.85 -20.75
C VAL A 557 33.76 1.48 -21.76
N ARG A 558 33.88 2.24 -22.85
CA ARG A 558 34.93 2.02 -23.84
C ARG A 558 36.33 2.29 -23.27
N ARG A 559 36.49 3.35 -22.47
CA ARG A 559 37.78 3.71 -21.83
C ARG A 559 38.30 2.58 -20.93
N VAL A 560 37.43 1.96 -20.16
CA VAL A 560 37.82 0.98 -19.13
C VAL A 560 38.00 -0.43 -19.67
N LEU A 561 37.41 -0.75 -20.83
CA LEU A 561 37.59 -2.03 -21.50
C LEU A 561 39.00 -2.14 -22.10
N ARG A 562 39.63 -3.29 -21.89
CA ARG A 562 40.86 -3.67 -22.59
C ARG A 562 40.63 -3.80 -24.10
N PRO A 563 41.69 -3.70 -24.92
CA PRO A 563 41.62 -4.16 -26.31
C PRO A 563 41.08 -5.60 -26.37
N GLY A 564 40.01 -5.82 -27.12
CA GLY A 564 39.32 -7.12 -27.21
C GLY A 564 38.31 -7.41 -26.10
N GLY A 565 38.14 -6.50 -25.12
CA GLY A 565 37.15 -6.63 -24.07
C GLY A 565 35.70 -6.44 -24.57
N GLU A 566 34.74 -6.93 -23.80
CA GLU A 566 33.33 -6.99 -24.19
C GLU A 566 32.37 -6.29 -23.21
N LEU A 567 31.30 -5.71 -23.76
CA LEU A 567 30.17 -5.17 -23.03
C LEU A 567 29.01 -6.17 -23.07
N ARG A 568 28.60 -6.68 -21.90
CA ARG A 568 27.37 -7.44 -21.70
C ARG A 568 26.25 -6.50 -21.27
N PHE A 569 25.13 -6.48 -21.99
CA PHE A 569 24.00 -5.59 -21.65
C PHE A 569 22.68 -6.35 -21.52
N TYR A 570 21.89 -5.98 -20.50
CA TYR A 570 20.49 -6.37 -20.35
C TYR A 570 19.67 -5.13 -20.00
N GLU A 571 18.91 -4.59 -20.94
CA GLU A 571 18.31 -3.25 -20.82
C GLU A 571 16.84 -3.22 -21.28
N HIS A 572 16.12 -2.16 -20.89
CA HIS A 572 14.86 -1.80 -21.56
C HIS A 572 15.13 -1.33 -22.97
N GLN A 573 14.25 -1.70 -23.89
CA GLN A 573 14.35 -1.34 -25.30
C GLN A 573 13.08 -0.68 -25.81
N ARG A 574 13.26 0.40 -26.58
CA ARG A 574 12.19 1.01 -27.38
C ARG A 574 11.48 -0.04 -28.23
N SER A 575 10.15 -0.04 -28.21
CA SER A 575 9.35 -0.95 -29.02
C SER A 575 9.54 -0.69 -30.52
N GLY A 576 9.60 -1.76 -31.32
CA GLY A 576 9.59 -1.66 -32.78
C GLY A 576 8.21 -1.33 -33.36
N ILE A 577 7.15 -1.41 -32.55
CA ILE A 577 5.77 -1.11 -32.96
C ILE A 577 5.54 0.41 -32.85
N PRO A 578 5.30 1.15 -33.95
CA PRO A 578 5.25 2.62 -33.95
C PRO A 578 4.30 3.26 -32.92
N PRO A 579 3.02 2.82 -32.77
CA PRO A 579 2.14 3.41 -31.75
C PRO A 579 2.62 3.16 -30.32
N VAL A 580 3.23 2.00 -30.05
CA VAL A 580 3.79 1.68 -28.73
C VAL A 580 5.03 2.54 -28.44
N ALA A 581 5.88 2.73 -29.44
CA ALA A 581 7.07 3.58 -29.33
C ALA A 581 6.70 5.05 -29.08
N LEU A 582 5.62 5.55 -29.70
CA LEU A 582 5.07 6.88 -29.43
C LEU A 582 4.56 6.98 -27.99
N ALA A 583 3.78 6.00 -27.54
CA ALA A 583 3.30 5.94 -26.16
C ALA A 583 4.47 5.91 -25.15
N GLN A 584 5.52 5.13 -25.42
CA GLN A 584 6.74 5.11 -24.61
C GLN A 584 7.39 6.50 -24.54
N SER A 585 7.49 7.23 -25.67
CA SER A 585 8.03 8.59 -25.70
C SER A 585 7.19 9.55 -24.86
N LEU A 586 5.87 9.54 -25.01
CA LEU A 586 4.95 10.42 -24.27
C LEU A 586 4.97 10.14 -22.76
N LEU A 587 5.08 8.86 -22.38
CA LEU A 587 5.10 8.44 -20.98
C LEU A 587 6.47 8.60 -20.32
N THR A 588 7.56 8.71 -21.08
CA THR A 588 8.94 8.74 -20.55
C THR A 588 9.17 9.84 -19.49
N PRO A 589 8.71 11.10 -19.64
CA PRO A 589 8.95 12.14 -18.62
C PRO A 589 8.28 11.85 -17.27
N LEU A 590 7.11 11.20 -17.29
CA LEU A 590 6.43 10.77 -16.07
C LEU A 590 7.09 9.50 -15.53
N TRP A 591 7.41 8.55 -16.42
CA TRP A 591 8.05 7.28 -16.07
C TRP A 591 9.40 7.47 -15.40
N ALA A 592 10.29 8.28 -15.97
CA ALA A 592 11.60 8.58 -15.41
C ALA A 592 11.49 9.17 -13.99
N ARG A 593 10.48 10.02 -13.74
CA ARG A 593 10.22 10.60 -12.40
C ARG A 593 9.66 9.60 -11.38
N VAL A 594 9.03 8.51 -11.85
CA VAL A 594 8.38 7.49 -11.00
C VAL A 594 9.28 6.27 -10.78
N PHE A 595 10.14 5.93 -11.75
CA PHE A 595 10.98 4.71 -11.78
C PHE A 595 12.49 5.01 -11.72
N GLY A 596 12.86 6.07 -10.98
CA GLY A 596 14.26 6.33 -10.62
C GLY A 596 15.17 6.75 -11.77
N GLY A 597 14.63 7.28 -12.87
CA GLY A 597 15.41 7.79 -14.01
C GLY A 597 15.25 6.99 -15.31
N CYS A 598 14.57 5.83 -15.28
CA CYS A 598 14.36 4.98 -16.45
C CYS A 598 13.72 5.74 -17.63
N ARG A 599 14.32 5.65 -18.82
CA ARG A 599 13.79 6.23 -20.06
C ARG A 599 13.26 5.13 -20.98
N LEU A 600 11.95 4.86 -20.91
CA LEU A 600 11.27 3.80 -21.69
C LEU A 600 11.50 3.86 -23.20
N ALA A 601 11.60 5.08 -23.73
CA ALA A 601 11.73 5.32 -25.16
C ALA A 601 13.17 5.24 -25.67
N ARG A 602 14.15 4.96 -24.79
CA ARG A 602 15.57 4.86 -25.16
C ARG A 602 15.80 3.63 -26.02
N ASP A 603 16.50 3.85 -27.13
CA ASP A 603 16.97 2.78 -28.02
C ASP A 603 18.44 2.50 -27.71
N VAL A 604 18.68 1.56 -26.79
CA VAL A 604 20.02 1.24 -26.29
C VAL A 604 20.90 0.66 -27.40
N VAL A 605 20.33 -0.21 -28.25
CA VAL A 605 21.07 -0.82 -29.37
C VAL A 605 21.52 0.24 -30.36
N ALA A 606 20.68 1.21 -30.69
CA ALA A 606 21.07 2.32 -31.55
C ALA A 606 22.09 3.26 -30.89
N GLU A 607 21.99 3.50 -29.57
CA GLU A 607 23.00 4.29 -28.83
C GLU A 607 24.37 3.62 -28.83
N LEU A 608 24.45 2.29 -28.65
CA LEU A 608 25.69 1.51 -28.74
C LEU A 608 26.39 1.70 -30.10
N GLY A 609 25.65 1.56 -31.19
CA GLY A 609 26.22 1.76 -32.53
C GLY A 609 26.76 3.19 -32.73
N ARG A 610 26.08 4.20 -32.19
CA ARG A 610 26.49 5.61 -32.30
C ARG A 610 27.70 5.98 -31.43
N THR A 611 28.08 5.14 -30.48
CA THR A 611 29.22 5.37 -29.57
C THR A 611 30.42 4.47 -29.88
N GLY A 612 30.43 3.86 -31.06
CA GLY A 612 31.56 3.05 -31.52
C GLY A 612 31.61 1.69 -30.84
N PHE A 613 30.45 1.07 -30.60
CA PHE A 613 30.36 -0.36 -30.28
C PHE A 613 29.74 -1.13 -31.45
N ALA A 614 30.36 -2.23 -31.83
CA ALA A 614 29.79 -3.24 -32.71
C ALA A 614 28.99 -4.25 -31.87
N VAL A 615 27.69 -4.39 -32.14
CA VAL A 615 26.82 -5.35 -31.43
C VAL A 615 26.96 -6.72 -32.08
N GLU A 616 27.58 -7.67 -31.38
CA GLU A 616 27.84 -9.02 -31.90
C GLU A 616 26.60 -9.92 -31.81
N SER A 617 25.83 -9.79 -30.73
CA SER A 617 24.59 -10.54 -30.54
C SER A 617 23.57 -9.71 -29.77
N VAL A 618 22.29 -9.83 -30.14
CA VAL A 618 21.19 -9.17 -29.43
C VAL A 618 19.90 -9.99 -29.52
N ASP A 619 19.43 -10.42 -28.36
CA ASP A 619 18.14 -11.06 -28.18
C ASP A 619 17.12 -10.01 -27.73
N ARG A 620 16.04 -9.86 -28.51
CA ARG A 620 14.90 -8.99 -28.18
C ARG A 620 13.77 -9.84 -27.64
N PHE A 621 13.27 -9.50 -26.46
CA PHE A 621 12.13 -10.20 -25.87
C PHE A 621 11.25 -9.27 -25.06
N ALA A 622 9.98 -9.64 -24.92
CA ALA A 622 9.06 -8.95 -24.03
C ALA A 622 9.08 -9.64 -22.66
N PHE A 623 9.35 -8.86 -21.60
CA PHE A 623 9.18 -9.32 -20.23
C PHE A 623 8.13 -8.44 -19.56
N ARG A 624 7.01 -9.06 -19.14
CA ARG A 624 5.84 -8.37 -18.58
C ARG A 624 5.37 -7.17 -19.43
N HIS A 625 5.27 -7.38 -20.75
CA HIS A 625 4.83 -6.39 -21.74
C HIS A 625 5.75 -5.17 -21.95
N VAL A 626 6.95 -5.16 -21.36
CA VAL A 626 7.99 -4.16 -21.66
C VAL A 626 9.06 -4.81 -22.53
N GLY A 627 9.45 -4.13 -23.60
CA GLY A 627 10.53 -4.56 -24.48
C GLY A 627 11.87 -4.55 -23.74
N HIS A 628 12.62 -5.64 -23.85
CA HIS A 628 13.97 -5.75 -23.33
C HIS A 628 14.93 -6.28 -24.40
N VAL A 629 16.21 -5.97 -24.21
CA VAL A 629 17.33 -6.50 -25.01
C VAL A 629 18.36 -7.13 -24.09
N LEU A 630 18.88 -8.29 -24.50
CA LEU A 630 20.03 -8.95 -23.88
C LEU A 630 21.07 -9.18 -24.99
N GLY A 631 22.33 -8.78 -24.78
CA GLY A 631 23.33 -8.91 -25.83
C GLY A 631 24.77 -8.68 -25.41
N VAL A 632 25.64 -8.80 -26.40
CA VAL A 632 27.08 -8.59 -26.32
C VAL A 632 27.50 -7.56 -27.38
N ALA A 633 28.32 -6.60 -26.99
CA ALA A 633 28.90 -5.62 -27.89
C ALA A 633 30.40 -5.43 -27.60
N ARG A 634 31.19 -5.08 -28.61
CA ARG A 634 32.62 -4.79 -28.47
C ARG A 634 32.94 -3.40 -28.99
N PRO A 635 33.95 -2.70 -28.44
CA PRO A 635 34.45 -1.48 -29.04
C PRO A 635 34.83 -1.72 -30.51
N ALA A 636 34.26 -0.92 -31.42
CA ALA A 636 34.55 -0.92 -32.84
C ALA A 636 35.87 -0.21 -33.17
#